data_AF-A0A661NCS7-F1
#
_entry.id   AF-A0A661NCS7-F1
#
_cell.length_a   1.000
_cell.length_b   1.000
_cell.length_c   1.000
_cell.angle_alpha   90.00
_cell.angle_beta   90.00
_cell.angle_gamma   90.00
#
_symmetry.space_group_name_H-M   'P 1'
#
loop_
_entity.id
_entity.type
_entity.pdbx_description
1 polymer ?
#
loop_
_entity_poly.entity_id
_entity_poly.type
_entity_poly.pdbx_seq_one_letter_code
_entity_poly.pdbx_strand_id
1 'polypeptide(L)'
;MHVEAPQQILLLLIILFPLGGAIINGLLGRYMAKGLVTLVGVGSVALSFALAVVSFVELYGLRHESETATLVYHFYEWFSLKLPSGNVVAVNVRFVMDSLSGVMTLIVTGVGGLIHLYSIGYMGDDEGYPRFMSFLNLFMASMLILVLGSSMPVMFVGWEGVGLCSYLLIGFWFENRDYAAAGRKAFVVNRIGDFGVLIGMFILVGVAGSFEFADINSAAMAGEFRPDFPVWLLGVAPSLATVACVFLFLGCTGKSAQIPLYIWLPDAMAGPTPVSALIHAATMVTAGVYLCCRLSPLFITSDVAMSIIAVTGTLTALLAASIAVVQREMKKILAYSTVSQLGFMFAAVGVGAFAAGFFHVFTHAFFKACLFLGAGSVMHAVHAHGDADIFKLGGLRKALPITRLTFLASCLAIAGFPLTSGFFSKDEILLGAAAQIFRPDDMLMTSVGWFTLIGLTLAAVMTAFYMFRLYFLTFTGEYRSADQSGDHPYDAHPHESPPAMTIPLVVLAVGALTVGFLGLPHVVPIIGTHLSDYSWWGHWMEASVAGQPVPEQMYIVNLASGLAFGAMAIGISAAWVLYRNKSTDALAEKMPARLYQLAFDKWRVDELYAATIVNPIKNVAVVAGRADMTFVDAVMTKLPSFNVREAGRILARLQNGVVHVYGAVVVVGVVAVLAWFWTPHSRIEAAFEGTRVELTTPQGLGYEYRWDANSDGEFETQWKGTPGTTFEYGHDDMRGIAVFLKNTHSGIEHRIDVTDEWMPLPIESVVPAEFLSPRDTGFEVRIDGEFLLFRKAHARTKLSGMKEIRLPMGKSGRLGPARVSSRPLVEATLEVRNAFGNTRRATKEIALPFGFEAPTHASLTRPAHEVVR
;
A
#
# COMPACT_ATOMS: atom_id res chain seq x y z
N MET A 1 -0.67 -35.64 8.37
CA MET A 1 -1.45 -36.09 7.21
C MET A 1 -2.89 -35.67 7.47
N HIS A 2 -3.35 -34.60 6.81
CA HIS A 2 -4.75 -34.18 6.92
C HIS A 2 -5.63 -35.24 6.25
N VAL A 3 -6.56 -35.81 7.00
CA VAL A 3 -7.61 -36.66 6.42
C VAL A 3 -8.62 -35.73 5.79
N GLU A 4 -8.57 -35.58 4.47
CA GLU A 4 -9.57 -34.81 3.71
C GLU A 4 -10.84 -35.66 3.56
N ALA A 5 -11.95 -35.16 4.09
CA ALA A 5 -13.28 -35.74 3.86
C ALA A 5 -13.69 -35.60 2.37
N PRO A 6 -14.64 -36.42 1.85
CA PRO A 6 -15.21 -36.22 0.51
C PRO A 6 -15.75 -34.80 0.31
N GLN A 7 -15.82 -34.33 -0.95
CA GLN A 7 -16.23 -32.96 -1.28
C GLN A 7 -17.54 -32.55 -0.58
N GLN A 8 -17.44 -31.56 0.32
CA GLN A 8 -18.55 -31.09 1.12
C GLN A 8 -19.30 -29.95 0.46
N ILE A 9 -20.20 -30.28 -0.49
CA ILE A 9 -21.01 -29.28 -1.19
C ILE A 9 -21.82 -28.37 -0.24
N LEU A 10 -22.08 -28.83 0.98
CA LEU A 10 -22.72 -28.04 2.05
C LEU A 10 -21.97 -26.74 2.33
N LEU A 11 -20.63 -26.72 2.28
CA LEU A 11 -19.83 -25.52 2.52
C LEU A 11 -20.12 -24.43 1.48
N LEU A 12 -20.28 -24.81 0.21
CA LEU A 12 -20.68 -23.88 -0.84
C LEU A 12 -22.12 -23.38 -0.63
N LEU A 13 -23.05 -24.28 -0.28
CA LEU A 13 -24.46 -23.92 -0.08
C LEU A 13 -24.65 -22.95 1.09
N ILE A 14 -23.89 -23.09 2.17
CA ILE A 14 -23.87 -22.15 3.31
C ILE A 14 -23.64 -20.71 2.83
N ILE A 15 -22.77 -20.51 1.83
CA ILE A 15 -22.46 -19.20 1.23
C ILE A 15 -23.54 -18.79 0.21
N LEU A 16 -23.96 -19.72 -0.65
CA LEU A 16 -24.87 -19.43 -1.76
C LEU A 16 -26.28 -19.04 -1.30
N PHE A 17 -26.77 -19.56 -0.17
CA PHE A 17 -28.09 -19.16 0.35
C PHE A 17 -28.18 -17.66 0.65
N PRO A 18 -27.35 -17.08 1.55
CA PRO A 18 -27.39 -15.64 1.81
C PRO A 18 -27.06 -14.83 0.56
N LEU A 19 -26.13 -15.28 -0.30
CA LEU A 19 -25.83 -14.59 -1.56
C LEU A 19 -27.04 -14.55 -2.51
N GLY A 20 -27.75 -15.67 -2.66
CA GLY A 20 -28.99 -15.77 -3.42
C GLY A 20 -30.07 -14.87 -2.84
N GLY A 21 -30.22 -14.83 -1.51
CA GLY A 21 -31.14 -13.90 -0.84
C GLY A 21 -30.79 -12.44 -1.10
N ALA A 22 -29.50 -12.09 -1.14
CA ALA A 22 -29.04 -10.74 -1.47
C ALA A 22 -29.41 -10.34 -2.90
N ILE A 23 -29.17 -11.24 -3.87
CA ILE A 23 -29.48 -11.03 -5.29
C ILE A 23 -30.99 -10.91 -5.51
N ILE A 24 -31.79 -11.82 -4.94
CA ILE A 24 -33.24 -11.84 -5.11
C ILE A 24 -33.86 -10.57 -4.50
N ASN A 25 -33.53 -10.24 -3.24
CA ASN A 25 -34.05 -9.02 -2.60
C ASN A 25 -33.52 -7.74 -3.26
N GLY A 26 -32.28 -7.75 -3.79
CA GLY A 26 -31.69 -6.60 -4.46
C GLY A 26 -32.33 -6.30 -5.82
N LEU A 27 -32.58 -7.34 -6.63
CA LEU A 27 -33.11 -7.19 -8.00
C LEU A 27 -34.65 -7.14 -8.03
N LEU A 28 -35.31 -8.01 -7.26
CA LEU A 28 -36.75 -8.22 -7.31
C LEU A 28 -37.49 -7.62 -6.10
N GLY A 29 -36.77 -7.27 -5.02
CA GLY A 29 -37.39 -6.88 -3.76
C GLY A 29 -38.29 -5.64 -3.84
N ARG A 30 -38.04 -4.72 -4.77
CA ARG A 30 -38.92 -3.55 -5.02
C ARG A 30 -40.30 -3.92 -5.60
N TYR A 31 -40.43 -5.12 -6.17
CA TYR A 31 -41.66 -5.63 -6.76
C TYR A 31 -42.35 -6.70 -5.88
N MET A 32 -41.69 -7.11 -4.81
CA MET A 32 -42.18 -8.17 -3.91
C MET A 32 -42.93 -7.56 -2.74
N ALA A 33 -43.95 -8.29 -2.25
CA ALA A 33 -44.57 -7.95 -0.97
C ALA A 33 -43.53 -8.05 0.15
N LYS A 34 -43.63 -7.19 1.16
CA LYS A 34 -42.71 -7.13 2.31
C LYS A 34 -42.49 -8.50 2.96
N GLY A 35 -43.56 -9.29 3.13
CA GLY A 35 -43.47 -10.64 3.69
C GLY A 35 -42.59 -11.60 2.87
N LEU A 36 -42.58 -11.49 1.53
CA LEU A 36 -41.69 -12.30 0.68
C LEU A 36 -40.24 -11.83 0.78
N VAL A 37 -40.00 -10.53 0.86
CA VAL A 37 -38.65 -9.97 1.10
C VAL A 37 -38.08 -10.47 2.42
N THR A 38 -38.91 -10.46 3.47
CA THR A 38 -38.56 -11.00 4.79
C THR A 38 -38.30 -12.51 4.72
N LEU A 39 -39.16 -13.28 4.05
CA LEU A 39 -38.99 -14.72 3.90
C LEU A 39 -37.67 -15.07 3.18
N VAL A 40 -37.36 -14.37 2.10
CA VAL A 40 -36.10 -14.57 1.35
C VAL A 40 -34.90 -14.14 2.19
N GLY A 41 -34.95 -12.97 2.83
CA GLY A 41 -33.84 -12.44 3.61
C GLY A 41 -33.50 -13.31 4.82
N VAL A 42 -34.48 -13.51 5.70
CA VAL A 42 -34.32 -14.27 6.94
C VAL A 42 -34.24 -15.78 6.67
N GLY A 43 -35.06 -16.29 5.76
CA GLY A 43 -35.11 -17.71 5.42
C GLY A 43 -33.82 -18.22 4.81
N SER A 44 -33.14 -17.43 3.96
CA SER A 44 -31.85 -17.84 3.41
C SER A 44 -30.76 -17.96 4.47
N VAL A 45 -30.76 -17.06 5.47
CA VAL A 45 -29.79 -17.12 6.57
C VAL A 45 -30.11 -18.27 7.52
N ALA A 46 -31.40 -18.55 7.77
CA ALA A 46 -31.83 -19.68 8.56
C ALA A 46 -31.42 -21.03 7.93
N LEU A 47 -31.54 -21.17 6.60
CA LEU A 47 -31.04 -22.34 5.87
C LEU A 47 -29.51 -22.47 5.97
N SER A 48 -28.79 -21.36 5.82
CA SER A 48 -27.34 -21.32 6.00
C SER A 48 -26.92 -21.76 7.41
N PHE A 49 -27.62 -21.30 8.46
CA PHE A 49 -27.38 -21.74 9.84
C PHE A 49 -27.65 -23.23 10.03
N ALA A 50 -28.75 -23.77 9.49
CA ALA A 50 -29.06 -25.19 9.58
C ALA A 50 -27.94 -26.05 8.93
N LEU A 51 -27.46 -25.64 7.76
CA LEU A 51 -26.34 -26.33 7.10
C LEU A 51 -25.02 -26.17 7.84
N ALA A 52 -24.77 -25.02 8.45
CA ALA A 52 -23.60 -24.80 9.30
C ALA A 52 -23.60 -25.71 10.52
N VAL A 53 -24.76 -25.92 11.17
CA VAL A 53 -24.90 -26.87 12.28
C VAL A 53 -24.64 -28.30 11.81
N VAL A 54 -25.22 -28.72 10.69
CA VAL A 54 -24.98 -30.06 10.12
C VAL A 54 -23.49 -30.27 9.83
N SER A 55 -22.84 -29.32 9.16
CA SER A 55 -21.41 -29.39 8.82
C SER A 55 -20.54 -29.39 10.08
N PHE A 56 -20.91 -28.62 11.11
CA PHE A 56 -20.19 -28.60 12.38
C PHE A 56 -20.30 -29.94 13.13
N VAL A 57 -21.48 -30.56 13.15
CA VAL A 57 -21.69 -31.88 13.78
C VAL A 57 -20.91 -32.96 13.04
N GLU A 58 -20.86 -32.91 11.71
CA GLU A 58 -20.04 -33.81 10.90
C GLU A 58 -18.54 -33.65 11.20
N LEU A 59 -18.05 -32.40 11.22
CA LEU A 59 -16.67 -32.11 11.61
C LEU A 59 -16.36 -32.62 13.03
N TYR A 60 -17.28 -32.39 13.97
CA TYR A 60 -17.13 -32.87 15.34
C TYR A 60 -17.01 -34.40 15.39
N GLY A 61 -17.82 -35.13 14.62
CA GLY A 61 -17.73 -36.59 14.48
C GLY A 61 -16.38 -37.05 13.92
N LEU A 62 -15.93 -36.46 12.80
CA LEU A 62 -14.65 -36.80 12.17
C LEU A 62 -13.44 -36.51 13.08
N ARG A 63 -13.53 -35.48 13.92
CA ARG A 63 -12.45 -35.12 14.85
C ARG A 63 -12.31 -36.08 16.03
N HIS A 64 -13.30 -36.93 16.31
CA HIS A 64 -13.10 -38.05 17.25
C HIS A 64 -12.18 -39.13 16.67
N GLU A 65 -12.10 -39.24 15.35
CA GLU A 65 -11.27 -40.24 14.66
C GLU A 65 -9.90 -39.67 14.27
N SER A 66 -9.83 -38.38 13.90
CA SER A 66 -8.57 -37.70 13.58
C SER A 66 -8.60 -36.24 14.06
N GLU A 67 -7.70 -35.90 14.98
CA GLU A 67 -7.63 -34.55 15.58
C GLU A 67 -7.46 -33.41 14.55
N THR A 68 -6.86 -33.73 13.39
CA THR A 68 -6.56 -32.79 12.30
C THR A 68 -7.56 -32.82 11.14
N ALA A 69 -8.69 -33.52 11.30
CA ALA A 69 -9.73 -33.60 10.28
C ALA A 69 -10.31 -32.21 9.95
N THR A 70 -10.54 -31.98 8.67
CA THR A 70 -11.18 -30.76 8.15
C THR A 70 -12.17 -31.13 7.05
N LEU A 71 -13.25 -30.36 6.94
CA LEU A 71 -14.18 -30.46 5.82
C LEU A 71 -13.71 -29.57 4.69
N VAL A 72 -13.74 -30.08 3.47
CA VAL A 72 -13.18 -29.40 2.30
C VAL A 72 -14.17 -29.41 1.15
N TYR A 73 -14.27 -28.28 0.45
CA TYR A 73 -14.90 -28.20 -0.86
C TYR A 73 -14.02 -27.41 -1.82
N HIS A 74 -13.53 -28.06 -2.87
CA HIS A 74 -12.84 -27.41 -3.98
C HIS A 74 -13.86 -27.09 -5.06
N PHE A 75 -14.04 -25.80 -5.39
CA PHE A 75 -15.00 -25.37 -6.40
C PHE A 75 -14.36 -25.36 -7.79
N TYR A 76 -13.31 -24.56 -7.98
CA TYR A 76 -12.49 -24.54 -9.20
C TYR A 76 -11.14 -23.82 -8.96
N GLU A 77 -10.19 -23.99 -9.87
CA GLU A 77 -8.98 -23.17 -9.93
C GLU A 77 -9.29 -21.80 -10.53
N TRP A 78 -9.06 -20.72 -9.78
CA TRP A 78 -9.36 -19.36 -10.24
C TRP A 78 -8.37 -18.91 -11.33
N PHE A 79 -7.07 -18.98 -11.03
CA PHE A 79 -5.98 -18.68 -11.96
C PHE A 79 -4.66 -19.21 -11.39
N SER A 80 -3.65 -19.34 -12.26
CA SER A 80 -2.29 -19.73 -11.87
C SER A 80 -1.31 -18.59 -12.10
N LEU A 81 -0.37 -18.40 -11.18
CA LEU A 81 0.69 -17.39 -11.24
C LEU A 81 2.05 -18.05 -11.34
N LYS A 82 2.91 -17.55 -12.23
CA LYS A 82 4.33 -17.92 -12.24
C LYS A 82 5.11 -16.95 -11.37
N LEU A 83 5.64 -17.45 -10.25
CA LEU A 83 6.49 -16.67 -9.36
C LEU A 83 7.84 -16.35 -10.02
N PRO A 84 8.56 -15.30 -9.57
CA PRO A 84 9.93 -15.01 -10.01
C PRO A 84 10.90 -16.18 -9.81
N SER A 85 10.63 -17.07 -8.84
CA SER A 85 11.37 -18.30 -8.60
C SER A 85 11.21 -19.36 -9.71
N GLY A 86 10.26 -19.16 -10.64
CA GLY A 86 9.92 -20.10 -11.70
C GLY A 86 8.78 -21.05 -11.34
N ASN A 87 8.41 -21.14 -10.06
CA ASN A 87 7.31 -21.99 -9.57
C ASN A 87 5.96 -21.47 -10.06
N VAL A 88 5.06 -22.38 -10.44
CA VAL A 88 3.67 -22.07 -10.77
C VAL A 88 2.82 -22.33 -9.53
N VAL A 89 2.10 -21.30 -9.08
CA VAL A 89 1.21 -21.34 -7.92
C VAL A 89 -0.22 -21.20 -8.40
N ALA A 90 -1.02 -22.24 -8.18
CA ALA A 90 -2.45 -22.21 -8.46
C ALA A 90 -3.20 -21.51 -7.32
N VAL A 91 -4.07 -20.57 -7.67
CA VAL A 91 -5.01 -19.92 -6.75
C VAL A 91 -6.35 -20.62 -6.89
N ASN A 92 -6.71 -21.41 -5.89
CA ASN A 92 -7.96 -22.18 -5.89
C ASN A 92 -9.07 -21.44 -5.15
N VAL A 93 -10.29 -21.47 -5.71
CA VAL A 93 -11.51 -21.18 -4.94
C VAL A 93 -11.87 -22.45 -4.19
N ARG A 94 -11.29 -22.59 -2.99
CA ARG A 94 -11.48 -23.73 -2.10
C ARG A 94 -11.98 -23.23 -0.75
N PHE A 95 -12.98 -23.94 -0.21
CA PHE A 95 -13.56 -23.69 1.10
C PHE A 95 -13.18 -24.80 2.06
N VAL A 96 -12.80 -24.42 3.28
CA VAL A 96 -12.38 -25.33 4.34
C VAL A 96 -13.10 -24.95 5.63
N MET A 97 -13.68 -25.95 6.29
CA MET A 97 -14.19 -25.84 7.66
C MET A 97 -13.32 -26.70 8.59
N ASP A 98 -12.59 -26.01 9.46
CA ASP A 98 -11.79 -26.53 10.56
C ASP A 98 -12.36 -26.06 11.91
N SER A 99 -11.64 -26.28 13.02
CA SER A 99 -12.17 -25.96 14.35
C SER A 99 -12.43 -24.46 14.54
N LEU A 100 -11.54 -23.62 14.02
CA LEU A 100 -11.63 -22.16 14.07
C LEU A 100 -12.78 -21.62 13.19
N SER A 101 -12.79 -22.00 11.91
CA SER A 101 -13.79 -21.54 10.94
C SER A 101 -15.18 -22.14 11.20
N GLY A 102 -15.28 -23.34 11.76
CA GLY A 102 -16.55 -23.95 12.17
C GLY A 102 -17.27 -23.12 13.23
N VAL A 103 -16.57 -22.75 14.31
CA VAL A 103 -17.13 -21.87 15.36
C VAL A 103 -17.52 -20.52 14.78
N MET A 104 -16.64 -19.93 13.95
CA MET A 104 -16.93 -18.63 13.35
C MET A 104 -18.13 -18.68 12.39
N THR A 105 -18.29 -19.77 11.63
CA THR A 105 -19.45 -19.97 10.74
C THR A 105 -20.75 -20.03 11.54
N LEU A 106 -20.75 -20.70 12.70
CA LEU A 106 -21.90 -20.73 13.61
C LEU A 106 -22.21 -19.36 14.22
N ILE A 107 -21.19 -18.58 14.60
CA ILE A 107 -21.38 -17.21 15.09
C ILE A 107 -22.02 -16.35 13.99
N VAL A 108 -21.43 -16.35 12.79
CA VAL A 108 -21.87 -15.54 11.66
C VAL A 108 -23.32 -15.87 11.31
N THR A 109 -23.65 -17.14 11.09
CA THR A 109 -25.01 -17.56 10.69
C THR A 109 -26.02 -17.51 11.84
N GLY A 110 -25.63 -17.86 13.07
CA GLY A 110 -26.48 -17.87 14.25
C GLY A 110 -26.80 -16.48 14.79
N VAL A 111 -25.78 -15.74 15.25
CA VAL A 111 -25.96 -14.37 15.76
C VAL A 111 -26.41 -13.44 14.63
N GLY A 112 -25.85 -13.59 13.43
CA GLY A 112 -26.31 -12.87 12.24
C GLY A 112 -27.77 -13.15 11.92
N GLY A 113 -28.22 -14.41 12.01
CA GLY A 113 -29.64 -14.78 11.84
C GLY A 113 -30.57 -14.13 12.85
N LEU A 114 -30.16 -14.05 14.13
CA LEU A 114 -30.92 -13.33 15.16
C LEU A 114 -31.02 -11.83 14.88
N ILE A 115 -29.97 -11.22 14.30
CA ILE A 115 -29.99 -9.82 13.87
C ILE A 115 -30.92 -9.62 12.66
N HIS A 116 -31.00 -10.57 11.74
CA HIS A 116 -31.98 -10.54 10.64
C HIS A 116 -33.41 -10.60 11.17
N LEU A 117 -33.68 -11.47 12.15
CA LEU A 117 -34.98 -11.57 12.81
C LEU A 117 -35.36 -10.25 13.52
N TYR A 118 -34.41 -9.66 14.27
CA TYR A 118 -34.59 -8.37 14.94
C TYR A 118 -34.94 -7.25 13.94
N SER A 119 -34.29 -7.27 12.78
CA SER A 119 -34.46 -6.24 11.74
C SER A 119 -35.87 -6.19 11.15
N ILE A 120 -36.68 -7.26 11.29
CA ILE A 120 -38.08 -7.26 10.86
C ILE A 120 -38.88 -6.20 11.64
N GLY A 121 -38.68 -6.12 12.95
CA GLY A 121 -39.36 -5.15 13.81
C GLY A 121 -38.77 -3.76 13.66
N TYR A 122 -37.44 -3.66 13.74
CA TYR A 122 -36.76 -2.35 13.78
C TYR A 122 -36.87 -1.56 12.47
N MET A 123 -36.74 -2.23 11.31
CA MET A 123 -36.83 -1.59 9.99
C MET A 123 -38.24 -1.69 9.39
N GLY A 124 -39.24 -2.08 10.18
CA GLY A 124 -40.57 -2.39 9.68
C GLY A 124 -41.19 -1.24 8.88
N ASP A 125 -41.00 -0.01 9.33
CA ASP A 125 -41.66 1.15 8.75
C ASP A 125 -40.76 1.95 7.79
N ASP A 126 -39.54 1.46 7.52
CA ASP A 126 -38.57 2.12 6.63
C ASP A 126 -38.82 1.74 5.15
N GLU A 127 -38.90 2.74 4.27
CA GLU A 127 -39.13 2.55 2.83
C GLU A 127 -38.02 1.74 2.14
N GLY A 128 -36.80 1.78 2.68
CA GLY A 128 -35.63 1.07 2.16
C GLY A 128 -35.53 -0.39 2.60
N TYR A 129 -36.59 -1.00 3.14
CA TYR A 129 -36.57 -2.37 3.69
C TYR A 129 -35.97 -3.45 2.76
N PRO A 130 -36.30 -3.53 1.45
CA PRO A 130 -35.70 -4.55 0.57
C PRO A 130 -34.20 -4.33 0.33
N ARG A 131 -33.78 -3.06 0.21
CA ARG A 131 -32.36 -2.69 0.08
C ARG A 131 -31.59 -3.08 1.33
N PHE A 132 -32.17 -2.80 2.50
CA PHE A 132 -31.59 -3.15 3.79
C PHE A 132 -31.36 -4.66 3.92
N MET A 133 -32.39 -5.47 3.63
CA MET A 133 -32.27 -6.94 3.67
C MET A 133 -31.27 -7.48 2.65
N SER A 134 -31.23 -6.92 1.43
CA SER A 134 -30.22 -7.28 0.43
C SER A 134 -28.79 -7.04 0.93
N PHE A 135 -28.54 -5.88 1.55
CA PHE A 135 -27.22 -5.55 2.09
C PHE A 135 -26.82 -6.41 3.28
N LEU A 136 -27.75 -6.73 4.21
CA LEU A 136 -27.47 -7.66 5.31
C LEU A 136 -27.12 -9.06 4.78
N ASN A 137 -27.87 -9.57 3.81
CA ASN A 137 -27.61 -10.86 3.19
C ASN A 137 -26.26 -10.90 2.45
N LEU A 138 -25.92 -9.83 1.71
CA LEU A 138 -24.63 -9.71 1.02
C LEU A 138 -23.47 -9.67 2.02
N PHE A 139 -23.68 -8.98 3.14
CA PHE A 139 -22.73 -8.93 4.23
C PHE A 139 -22.46 -10.34 4.79
N MET A 140 -23.52 -11.13 5.04
CA MET A 140 -23.40 -12.51 5.52
C MET A 140 -22.62 -13.38 4.54
N ALA A 141 -22.96 -13.33 3.25
CA ALA A 141 -22.25 -14.08 2.22
C ALA A 141 -20.75 -13.71 2.16
N SER A 142 -20.44 -12.42 2.20
CA SER A 142 -19.05 -11.93 2.19
C SER A 142 -18.26 -12.41 3.41
N MET A 143 -18.88 -12.39 4.59
CA MET A 143 -18.25 -12.87 5.82
C MET A 143 -18.04 -14.40 5.79
N LEU A 144 -18.96 -15.15 5.21
CA LEU A 144 -18.81 -16.60 5.06
C LEU A 144 -17.69 -16.97 4.07
N ILE A 145 -17.52 -16.21 2.98
CA ILE A 145 -16.36 -16.36 2.08
C ILE A 145 -15.05 -16.09 2.83
N LEU A 146 -15.02 -15.05 3.67
CA LEU A 146 -13.85 -14.70 4.48
C LEU A 146 -13.45 -15.87 5.40
N VAL A 147 -14.42 -16.43 6.11
CA VAL A 147 -14.21 -17.43 7.17
C VAL A 147 -13.94 -18.83 6.61
N LEU A 148 -14.59 -19.20 5.51
CA LEU A 148 -14.42 -20.53 4.91
C LEU A 148 -13.29 -20.58 3.88
N GLY A 149 -12.71 -19.44 3.47
CA GLY A 149 -11.63 -19.42 2.48
C GLY A 149 -10.41 -20.24 2.93
N SER A 150 -9.92 -21.14 2.07
CA SER A 150 -8.70 -21.93 2.35
C SER A 150 -7.40 -21.16 2.12
N SER A 151 -7.46 -20.10 1.33
CA SER A 151 -6.32 -19.30 0.89
C SER A 151 -6.50 -17.80 1.16
N MET A 152 -5.37 -17.09 1.27
CA MET A 152 -5.35 -15.65 1.50
C MET A 152 -6.13 -14.84 0.44
N PRO A 153 -6.05 -15.13 -0.88
CA PRO A 153 -6.85 -14.42 -1.88
C PRO A 153 -8.35 -14.61 -1.72
N VAL A 154 -8.82 -15.83 -1.44
CA VAL A 154 -10.25 -16.11 -1.23
C VAL A 154 -10.75 -15.40 0.03
N MET A 155 -9.98 -15.48 1.12
CA MET A 155 -10.28 -14.70 2.33
C MET A 155 -10.30 -13.20 2.02
N PHE A 156 -9.37 -12.69 1.22
CA PHE A 156 -9.28 -11.28 0.84
C PHE A 156 -10.50 -10.80 0.03
N VAL A 157 -11.08 -11.65 -0.82
CA VAL A 157 -12.37 -11.36 -1.48
C VAL A 157 -13.47 -11.14 -0.45
N GLY A 158 -13.58 -12.03 0.56
CA GLY A 158 -14.52 -11.85 1.66
C GLY A 158 -14.22 -10.61 2.52
N TRP A 159 -12.93 -10.34 2.78
CA TRP A 159 -12.41 -9.19 3.53
C TRP A 159 -12.79 -7.84 2.92
N GLU A 160 -12.63 -7.72 1.60
CA GLU A 160 -13.06 -6.59 0.80
C GLU A 160 -14.59 -6.52 0.73
N GLY A 161 -15.25 -7.66 0.53
CA GLY A 161 -16.70 -7.78 0.49
C GLY A 161 -17.39 -7.25 1.75
N VAL A 162 -16.90 -7.61 2.95
CA VAL A 162 -17.43 -7.06 4.21
C VAL A 162 -17.13 -5.57 4.36
N GLY A 163 -16.03 -5.08 3.79
CA GLY A 163 -15.71 -3.65 3.75
C GLY A 163 -16.68 -2.85 2.88
N LEU A 164 -17.02 -3.38 1.70
CA LEU A 164 -18.05 -2.82 0.82
C LEU A 164 -19.43 -2.83 1.48
N CYS A 165 -19.83 -3.95 2.08
CA CYS A 165 -21.13 -4.05 2.73
C CYS A 165 -21.24 -3.10 3.93
N SER A 166 -20.15 -2.94 4.70
CA SER A 166 -20.07 -1.97 5.78
C SER A 166 -20.26 -0.53 5.29
N TYR A 167 -19.61 -0.15 4.19
CA TYR A 167 -19.82 1.15 3.54
C TYR A 167 -21.30 1.41 3.18
N LEU A 168 -21.95 0.42 2.55
CA LEU A 168 -23.35 0.49 2.12
C LEU A 168 -24.33 0.58 3.30
N LEU A 169 -24.04 -0.15 4.39
CA LEU A 169 -24.92 -0.22 5.57
C LEU A 169 -24.74 0.97 6.53
N ILE A 170 -23.52 1.48 6.70
CA ILE A 170 -23.28 2.70 7.49
C ILE A 170 -23.90 3.91 6.78
N GLY A 171 -23.71 4.01 5.47
CA GLY A 171 -24.30 5.04 4.62
C GLY A 171 -25.74 4.76 4.19
N PHE A 172 -26.49 3.89 4.89
CA PHE A 172 -27.82 3.46 4.44
C PHE A 172 -28.81 4.62 4.27
N TRP A 173 -28.83 5.57 5.21
CA TRP A 173 -29.57 6.82 5.12
C TRP A 173 -28.70 7.93 4.51
N PHE A 174 -28.28 7.72 3.26
CA PHE A 174 -27.32 8.57 2.53
C PHE A 174 -27.80 10.01 2.28
N GLU A 175 -29.09 10.31 2.45
CA GLU A 175 -29.63 11.66 2.33
C GLU A 175 -29.07 12.59 3.42
N ASN A 176 -28.72 12.02 4.58
CA ASN A 176 -27.96 12.74 5.60
C ASN A 176 -26.46 12.74 5.20
N ARG A 177 -25.94 13.95 4.95
CA ARG A 177 -24.54 14.16 4.54
C ARG A 177 -23.53 13.65 5.57
N ASP A 178 -23.83 13.74 6.86
CA ASP A 178 -22.94 13.28 7.92
C ASP A 178 -22.86 11.75 7.94
N TYR A 179 -23.99 11.06 7.71
CA TYR A 179 -24.04 9.61 7.63
C TYR A 179 -23.32 9.08 6.37
N ALA A 180 -23.48 9.76 5.23
CA ALA A 180 -22.74 9.45 4.02
C ALA A 180 -21.23 9.67 4.19
N ALA A 181 -20.83 10.74 4.89
CA ALA A 181 -19.44 11.02 5.22
C ALA A 181 -18.83 9.96 6.16
N ALA A 182 -19.59 9.50 7.16
CA ALA A 182 -19.19 8.42 8.06
C ALA A 182 -18.93 7.11 7.30
N GLY A 183 -19.83 6.72 6.39
CA GLY A 183 -19.64 5.55 5.53
C GLY A 183 -18.35 5.65 4.71
N ARG A 184 -18.10 6.80 4.06
CA ARG A 184 -16.86 7.04 3.30
C ARG A 184 -15.61 6.97 4.18
N LYS A 185 -15.64 7.55 5.39
CA LYS A 185 -14.52 7.48 6.35
C LYS A 185 -14.22 6.01 6.68
N ALA A 186 -15.23 5.21 6.99
CA ALA A 186 -15.08 3.78 7.25
C ALA A 186 -14.46 3.04 6.06
N PHE A 187 -14.93 3.29 4.85
CA PHE A 187 -14.37 2.62 3.66
C PHE A 187 -12.89 2.96 3.42
N VAL A 188 -12.53 4.25 3.49
CA VAL A 188 -11.16 4.71 3.23
C VAL A 188 -10.20 4.21 4.32
N VAL A 189 -10.58 4.29 5.58
CA VAL A 189 -9.71 3.86 6.69
C VAL A 189 -9.47 2.35 6.63
N ASN A 190 -10.49 1.55 6.31
CA ASN A 190 -10.32 0.12 6.09
C ASN A 190 -9.40 -0.18 4.91
N ARG A 191 -9.53 0.57 3.80
CA ARG A 191 -8.67 0.41 2.61
C ARG A 191 -7.18 0.60 2.89
N ILE A 192 -6.85 1.53 3.80
CA ILE A 192 -5.47 1.73 4.24
C ILE A 192 -4.94 0.47 4.95
N GLY A 193 -5.77 -0.19 5.76
CA GLY A 193 -5.43 -1.49 6.34
C GLY A 193 -5.28 -2.58 5.27
N ASP A 194 -6.20 -2.63 4.29
CA ASP A 194 -6.21 -3.65 3.23
C ASP A 194 -4.89 -3.67 2.42
N PHE A 195 -4.24 -2.52 2.26
CA PHE A 195 -2.88 -2.42 1.71
C PHE A 195 -1.84 -3.23 2.50
N GLY A 196 -1.93 -3.25 3.83
CA GLY A 196 -1.09 -4.07 4.70
C GLY A 196 -1.32 -5.57 4.47
N VAL A 197 -2.58 -6.01 4.34
CA VAL A 197 -2.90 -7.41 4.02
C VAL A 197 -2.27 -7.83 2.69
N LEU A 198 -2.35 -6.97 1.67
CA LEU A 198 -1.76 -7.25 0.35
C LEU A 198 -0.24 -7.42 0.41
N ILE A 199 0.46 -6.50 1.10
CA ILE A 199 1.92 -6.62 1.26
C ILE A 199 2.29 -7.89 2.04
N GLY A 200 1.61 -8.14 3.16
CA GLY A 200 1.83 -9.34 3.96
C GLY A 200 1.64 -10.60 3.12
N MET A 201 0.54 -10.69 2.38
CA MET A 201 0.25 -11.81 1.47
C MET A 201 1.35 -12.02 0.42
N PHE A 202 1.88 -10.95 -0.19
CA PHE A 202 2.96 -11.07 -1.17
C PHE A 202 4.28 -11.56 -0.57
N ILE A 203 4.58 -11.16 0.67
CA ILE A 203 5.75 -11.69 1.39
C ILE A 203 5.55 -13.18 1.69
N LEU A 204 4.36 -13.56 2.17
CA LEU A 204 4.04 -14.95 2.51
C LEU A 204 4.16 -15.89 1.32
N VAL A 205 3.55 -15.54 0.17
CA VAL A 205 3.65 -16.38 -1.03
C VAL A 205 5.07 -16.43 -1.59
N GLY A 206 5.85 -15.35 -1.43
CA GLY A 206 7.25 -15.30 -1.88
C GLY A 206 8.14 -16.29 -1.14
N VAL A 207 7.81 -16.61 0.11
CA VAL A 207 8.54 -17.59 0.94
C VAL A 207 7.92 -18.98 0.84
N ALA A 208 6.63 -19.12 1.17
CA ALA A 208 5.95 -20.41 1.25
C ALA A 208 5.66 -21.05 -0.13
N GLY A 209 5.72 -20.27 -1.22
CA GLY A 209 5.40 -20.75 -2.56
C GLY A 209 3.93 -21.14 -2.77
N SER A 210 3.04 -20.74 -1.87
CA SER A 210 1.61 -21.02 -1.91
C SER A 210 0.80 -19.91 -1.23
N PHE A 211 -0.48 -19.79 -1.61
CA PHE A 211 -1.44 -18.90 -0.98
C PHE A 211 -2.33 -19.60 0.06
N GLU A 212 -2.26 -20.92 0.17
CA GLU A 212 -3.05 -21.72 1.10
C GLU A 212 -2.56 -21.54 2.54
N PHE A 213 -3.48 -21.39 3.49
CA PHE A 213 -3.13 -21.20 4.91
C PHE A 213 -2.32 -22.37 5.47
N ALA A 214 -2.65 -23.60 5.07
CA ALA A 214 -1.97 -24.81 5.52
C ALA A 214 -0.48 -24.80 5.11
N ASP A 215 -0.20 -24.46 3.86
CA ASP A 215 1.17 -24.41 3.33
C ASP A 215 1.99 -23.30 4.00
N ILE A 216 1.40 -22.11 4.15
CA ILE A 216 2.03 -20.98 4.84
C ILE A 216 2.38 -21.35 6.29
N ASN A 217 1.44 -21.96 7.02
CA ASN A 217 1.65 -22.40 8.39
C ASN A 217 2.73 -23.50 8.47
N SER A 218 2.77 -24.41 7.49
CA SER A 218 3.80 -25.45 7.42
C SER A 218 5.21 -24.88 7.20
N ALA A 219 5.35 -23.88 6.31
CA ALA A 219 6.60 -23.17 6.06
C ALA A 219 7.06 -22.35 7.28
N ALA A 220 6.11 -21.76 8.02
CA ALA A 220 6.40 -21.09 9.29
C ALA A 220 6.96 -22.06 10.34
N MET A 221 6.34 -23.23 10.49
CA MET A 221 6.81 -24.26 11.42
C MET A 221 8.16 -24.87 10.98
N ALA A 222 8.43 -24.93 9.68
CA ALA A 222 9.73 -25.31 9.12
C ALA A 222 10.83 -24.25 9.32
N GLY A 223 10.47 -23.04 9.78
CA GLY A 223 11.41 -21.96 10.06
C GLY A 223 11.84 -21.16 8.82
N GLU A 224 11.11 -21.26 7.71
CA GLU A 224 11.47 -20.61 6.43
C GLU A 224 11.36 -19.07 6.48
N PHE A 225 10.60 -18.54 7.44
CA PHE A 225 10.41 -17.09 7.65
C PHE A 225 11.41 -16.45 8.63
N ARG A 226 12.37 -17.23 9.14
CA ARG A 226 13.44 -16.76 10.05
C ARG A 226 14.50 -15.86 9.40
N PRO A 227 14.85 -15.96 8.11
CA PRO A 227 15.87 -15.10 7.52
C PRO A 227 15.56 -13.61 7.63
N ASP A 228 16.62 -12.80 7.61
CA ASP A 228 16.52 -11.34 7.69
C ASP A 228 15.88 -10.75 6.43
N PHE A 229 15.03 -9.75 6.63
CA PHE A 229 14.47 -8.95 5.55
C PHE A 229 15.60 -8.09 4.92
N PRO A 230 15.66 -7.95 3.58
CA PRO A 230 16.79 -7.31 2.88
C PRO A 230 16.86 -5.77 3.04
N VAL A 231 16.15 -5.20 4.02
CA VAL A 231 16.14 -3.76 4.33
C VAL A 231 16.48 -3.56 5.80
N TRP A 232 17.48 -2.72 6.05
CA TRP A 232 17.87 -2.31 7.40
C TRP A 232 16.99 -1.17 7.88
N LEU A 233 16.34 -1.33 9.02
CA LEU A 233 15.57 -0.29 9.68
C LEU A 233 16.29 0.10 10.98
N LEU A 234 16.71 1.36 11.09
CA LEU A 234 17.40 1.89 12.29
C LEU A 234 18.62 1.06 12.71
N GLY A 235 19.33 0.46 11.74
CA GLY A 235 20.51 -0.37 12.01
C GLY A 235 20.20 -1.81 12.45
N VAL A 236 18.94 -2.26 12.37
CA VAL A 236 18.53 -3.65 12.62
C VAL A 236 17.85 -4.22 11.37
N ALA A 237 18.20 -5.45 10.99
CA ALA A 237 17.48 -6.18 9.95
C ALA A 237 16.35 -7.00 10.62
N PRO A 238 15.07 -6.63 10.45
CA PRO A 238 13.97 -7.41 11.00
C PRO A 238 13.83 -8.73 10.24
N SER A 239 13.38 -9.80 10.91
CA SER A 239 13.09 -11.06 10.20
C SER A 239 11.93 -10.90 9.22
N LEU A 240 11.91 -11.73 8.17
CA LEU A 240 10.80 -11.82 7.22
C LEU A 240 9.46 -12.04 7.93
N ALA A 241 9.42 -12.91 8.94
CA ALA A 241 8.25 -13.12 9.78
C ALA A 241 7.77 -11.82 10.43
N THR A 242 8.67 -11.03 11.01
CA THR A 242 8.31 -9.77 11.68
C THR A 242 7.66 -8.79 10.71
N VAL A 243 8.25 -8.61 9.53
CA VAL A 243 7.74 -7.68 8.52
C VAL A 243 6.38 -8.15 7.99
N ALA A 244 6.24 -9.45 7.65
CA ALA A 244 4.99 -10.02 7.20
C ALA A 244 3.87 -9.85 8.25
N CYS A 245 4.13 -10.24 9.50
CA CYS A 245 3.17 -10.15 10.60
C CYS A 245 2.75 -8.71 10.90
N VAL A 246 3.67 -7.74 10.85
CA VAL A 246 3.33 -6.31 11.08
C VAL A 246 2.48 -5.75 9.95
N PHE A 247 2.74 -6.10 8.69
CA PHE A 247 1.89 -5.68 7.56
C PHE A 247 0.51 -6.34 7.60
N LEU A 248 0.43 -7.64 7.93
CA LEU A 248 -0.86 -8.29 8.16
C LEU A 248 -1.62 -7.65 9.32
N PHE A 249 -0.91 -7.31 10.41
CA PHE A 249 -1.49 -6.61 11.54
C PHE A 249 -1.98 -5.22 11.18
N LEU A 250 -1.31 -4.48 10.30
CA LEU A 250 -1.83 -3.22 9.75
C LEU A 250 -3.21 -3.43 9.11
N GLY A 251 -3.40 -4.53 8.37
CA GLY A 251 -4.70 -4.99 7.92
C GLY A 251 -5.71 -5.18 9.03
N CYS A 252 -5.33 -5.95 10.04
CA CYS A 252 -6.16 -6.18 11.22
C CYS A 252 -6.53 -4.85 11.93
N THR A 253 -5.62 -3.87 12.00
CA THR A 253 -5.90 -2.59 12.65
C THR A 253 -7.02 -1.81 11.96
N GLY A 254 -7.12 -1.90 10.63
CA GLY A 254 -8.20 -1.30 9.85
C GLY A 254 -9.56 -1.89 10.22
N LYS A 255 -9.74 -3.21 9.98
CA LYS A 255 -11.03 -3.90 10.18
C LYS A 255 -11.45 -3.99 11.64
N SER A 256 -10.50 -4.20 12.54
CA SER A 256 -10.76 -4.38 13.97
C SER A 256 -10.57 -3.11 14.80
N ALA A 257 -10.51 -1.95 14.14
CA ALA A 257 -10.44 -0.64 14.77
C ALA A 257 -9.38 -0.56 15.88
N GLN A 258 -8.15 -0.99 15.59
CA GLN A 258 -7.02 -0.81 16.51
C GLN A 258 -6.34 0.53 16.24
N ILE A 259 -5.59 1.06 17.19
CA ILE A 259 -4.64 2.15 16.91
C ILE A 259 -3.68 1.64 15.82
N PRO A 260 -3.44 2.37 14.73
CA PRO A 260 -3.84 3.77 14.46
C PRO A 260 -5.26 3.97 13.89
N LEU A 261 -5.84 2.97 13.24
CA LEU A 261 -7.00 3.10 12.34
C LEU A 261 -8.39 2.97 13.01
N TYR A 262 -8.52 3.17 14.33
CA TYR A 262 -9.79 2.96 15.05
C TYR A 262 -10.89 4.02 14.80
N ILE A 263 -10.52 5.17 14.23
CA ILE A 263 -11.33 6.40 14.19
C ILE A 263 -12.67 6.29 13.45
N TRP A 264 -12.86 5.26 12.63
CA TRP A 264 -14.10 5.08 11.86
C TRP A 264 -15.23 4.43 12.66
N LEU A 265 -14.90 3.61 13.67
CA LEU A 265 -15.86 2.76 14.36
C LEU A 265 -16.90 3.56 15.17
N PRO A 266 -16.55 4.66 15.87
CA PRO A 266 -17.54 5.50 16.55
C PRO A 266 -18.51 6.20 15.57
N ASP A 267 -18.02 6.60 14.40
CA ASP A 267 -18.84 7.28 13.38
C ASP A 267 -19.74 6.28 12.64
N ALA A 268 -19.39 4.98 12.62
CA ALA A 268 -20.22 3.91 12.08
C ALA A 268 -21.58 3.76 12.79
N MET A 269 -21.75 4.38 13.97
CA MET A 269 -23.03 4.46 14.68
C MET A 269 -24.09 5.30 13.96
N ALA A 270 -23.73 5.98 12.86
CA ALA A 270 -24.67 6.59 11.93
C ALA A 270 -25.63 5.58 11.29
N GLY A 271 -25.19 4.32 11.12
CA GLY A 271 -26.02 3.27 10.52
C GLY A 271 -27.18 2.82 11.42
N PRO A 272 -28.15 2.07 10.87
CA PRO A 272 -29.22 1.47 11.65
C PRO A 272 -28.69 0.54 12.76
N THR A 273 -29.34 0.52 13.91
CA THR A 273 -28.85 -0.25 15.07
C THR A 273 -28.61 -1.76 14.82
N PRO A 274 -29.41 -2.47 14.00
CA PRO A 274 -29.11 -3.87 13.65
C PRO A 274 -27.78 -4.02 12.89
N VAL A 275 -27.38 -3.02 12.10
CA VAL A 275 -26.07 -2.98 11.43
C VAL A 275 -24.96 -2.86 12.45
N SER A 276 -25.12 -1.98 13.45
CA SER A 276 -24.15 -1.86 14.54
C SER A 276 -24.00 -3.19 15.29
N ALA A 277 -25.08 -3.93 15.55
CA ALA A 277 -24.98 -5.26 16.13
C ALA A 277 -24.20 -6.25 15.23
N LEU A 278 -24.46 -6.25 13.93
CA LEU A 278 -23.81 -7.18 12.99
C LEU A 278 -22.31 -6.92 12.85
N ILE A 279 -21.95 -5.67 12.56
CA ILE A 279 -20.57 -5.24 12.30
C ILE A 279 -19.71 -5.39 13.57
N HIS A 280 -20.26 -5.05 14.74
CA HIS A 280 -19.48 -4.92 15.99
C HIS A 280 -19.48 -6.16 16.87
N ALA A 281 -20.38 -7.11 16.66
CA ALA A 281 -20.45 -8.32 17.48
C ALA A 281 -19.98 -9.56 16.73
N ALA A 282 -20.60 -9.85 15.58
CA ALA A 282 -20.50 -11.17 14.96
C ALA A 282 -19.46 -11.27 13.82
N THR A 283 -19.04 -10.16 13.21
CA THR A 283 -18.47 -10.24 11.86
C THR A 283 -17.24 -9.37 11.57
N MET A 284 -17.41 -8.12 11.13
CA MET A 284 -16.33 -7.33 10.51
C MET A 284 -15.17 -7.09 11.46
N VAL A 285 -15.48 -6.65 12.68
CA VAL A 285 -14.44 -6.27 13.62
C VAL A 285 -13.66 -7.46 14.18
N THR A 286 -14.19 -8.68 14.05
CA THR A 286 -13.51 -9.90 14.52
C THR A 286 -12.68 -10.56 13.42
N ALA A 287 -12.82 -10.13 12.16
CA ALA A 287 -12.05 -10.65 11.03
C ALA A 287 -10.53 -10.54 11.22
N GLY A 288 -10.04 -9.44 11.82
CA GLY A 288 -8.62 -9.29 12.12
C GLY A 288 -8.10 -10.27 13.17
N VAL A 289 -8.89 -10.53 14.22
CA VAL A 289 -8.53 -11.55 15.24
C VAL A 289 -8.54 -12.94 14.60
N TYR A 290 -9.55 -13.23 13.77
CA TYR A 290 -9.64 -14.49 13.02
C TYR A 290 -8.41 -14.72 12.14
N LEU A 291 -7.95 -13.71 11.39
CA LEU A 291 -6.72 -13.80 10.59
C LEU A 291 -5.48 -14.09 11.44
N CYS A 292 -5.32 -13.40 12.57
CA CYS A 292 -4.22 -13.65 13.52
C CYS A 292 -4.26 -15.08 14.09
N CYS A 293 -5.44 -15.60 14.44
CA CYS A 293 -5.59 -16.97 14.91
C CYS A 293 -5.31 -17.99 13.81
N ARG A 294 -5.78 -17.76 12.57
CA ARG A 294 -5.59 -18.66 11.43
C ARG A 294 -4.12 -18.79 11.03
N LEU A 295 -3.35 -17.71 11.18
CA LEU A 295 -1.90 -17.65 10.95
C LEU A 295 -1.10 -17.70 12.27
N SER A 296 -1.67 -18.18 13.36
CA SER A 296 -0.98 -18.24 14.65
C SER A 296 0.38 -18.95 14.61
N PRO A 297 0.59 -20.05 13.83
CA PRO A 297 1.92 -20.66 13.71
C PRO A 297 2.97 -19.70 13.13
N LEU A 298 2.57 -18.77 12.25
CA LEU A 298 3.44 -17.72 11.74
C LEU A 298 3.74 -16.66 12.80
N PHE A 299 2.72 -16.15 13.51
CA PHE A 299 2.90 -15.08 14.49
C PHE A 299 3.85 -15.47 15.63
N ILE A 300 3.81 -16.73 16.09
CA ILE A 300 4.69 -17.25 17.15
C ILE A 300 6.18 -17.26 16.73
N THR A 301 6.49 -17.18 15.44
CA THR A 301 7.89 -17.11 14.98
C THR A 301 8.55 -15.74 15.19
N SER A 302 7.81 -14.71 15.63
CA SER A 302 8.34 -13.36 15.88
C SER A 302 7.78 -12.73 17.16
N ASP A 303 8.59 -12.74 18.22
CA ASP A 303 8.29 -12.08 19.50
C ASP A 303 8.16 -10.55 19.35
N VAL A 304 8.86 -9.95 18.40
CA VAL A 304 8.77 -8.51 18.12
C VAL A 304 7.41 -8.15 17.52
N ALA A 305 6.93 -8.92 16.54
CA ALA A 305 5.60 -8.69 15.97
C ALA A 305 4.50 -8.90 17.02
N MET A 306 4.61 -9.98 17.80
CA MET A 306 3.71 -10.27 18.92
C MET A 306 3.67 -9.14 19.95
N SER A 307 4.84 -8.58 20.32
CA SER A 307 4.95 -7.42 21.21
C SER A 307 4.22 -6.19 20.69
N ILE A 308 4.40 -5.87 19.41
CA ILE A 308 3.74 -4.73 18.78
C ILE A 308 2.22 -4.90 18.86
N ILE A 309 1.72 -6.11 18.59
CA ILE A 309 0.30 -6.43 18.66
C ILE A 309 -0.22 -6.30 20.10
N ALA A 310 0.51 -6.87 21.08
CA ALA A 310 0.13 -6.82 22.50
C ALA A 310 0.03 -5.38 23.00
N VAL A 311 1.08 -4.59 22.79
CA VAL A 311 1.15 -3.18 23.20
C VAL A 311 0.06 -2.36 22.53
N THR A 312 -0.15 -2.54 21.22
CA THR A 312 -1.19 -1.83 20.46
C THR A 312 -2.58 -2.19 20.96
N GLY A 313 -2.85 -3.47 21.22
CA GLY A 313 -4.12 -3.95 21.78
C GLY A 313 -4.41 -3.34 23.16
N THR A 314 -3.42 -3.35 24.06
CA THR A 314 -3.55 -2.77 25.41
C THR A 314 -3.77 -1.25 25.36
N LEU A 315 -3.03 -0.53 24.52
CA LEU A 315 -3.22 0.92 24.35
C LEU A 315 -4.59 1.24 23.76
N THR A 316 -5.05 0.46 22.78
CA THR A 316 -6.38 0.58 22.19
C THR A 316 -7.46 0.34 23.25
N ALA A 317 -7.29 -0.69 24.09
CA ALA A 317 -8.21 -1.02 25.17
C ALA A 317 -8.40 0.14 26.16
N LEU A 318 -7.29 0.74 26.61
CA LEU A 318 -7.25 1.86 27.54
C LEU A 318 -7.80 3.15 26.93
N LEU A 319 -7.34 3.52 25.73
CA LEU A 319 -7.77 4.72 25.04
C LEU A 319 -9.29 4.71 24.84
N ALA A 320 -9.83 3.62 24.30
CA ALA A 320 -11.25 3.52 24.04
C ALA A 320 -12.10 3.46 25.32
N ALA A 321 -11.62 2.76 26.37
CA ALA A 321 -12.31 2.73 27.65
C ALA A 321 -12.38 4.12 28.29
N SER A 322 -11.32 4.92 28.20
CA SER A 322 -11.29 6.30 28.72
C SER A 322 -12.28 7.23 28.02
N ILE A 323 -12.50 7.06 26.72
CA ILE A 323 -13.52 7.82 25.98
C ILE A 323 -14.93 7.36 26.38
N ALA A 324 -15.15 6.05 26.48
CA ALA A 324 -16.46 5.49 26.86
C ALA A 324 -16.94 5.93 28.26
N VAL A 325 -16.01 6.16 29.19
CA VAL A 325 -16.31 6.63 30.56
C VAL A 325 -17.04 7.97 30.58
N VAL A 326 -16.69 8.90 29.68
CA VAL A 326 -17.26 10.26 29.63
C VAL A 326 -18.27 10.47 28.50
N GLN A 327 -18.33 9.56 27.53
CA GLN A 327 -19.25 9.68 26.40
C GLN A 327 -20.72 9.66 26.86
N ARG A 328 -21.59 10.39 26.16
CA ARG A 328 -23.02 10.57 26.53
C ARG A 328 -23.99 9.80 25.63
N GLU A 329 -23.64 9.61 24.37
CA GLU A 329 -24.51 8.93 23.43
C GLU A 329 -24.42 7.40 23.59
N MET A 330 -25.56 6.74 23.75
CA MET A 330 -25.67 5.31 24.04
C MET A 330 -24.93 4.44 23.01
N LYS A 331 -25.16 4.66 21.70
CA LYS A 331 -24.51 3.87 20.63
C LYS A 331 -22.99 4.09 20.60
N LYS A 332 -22.51 5.34 20.75
CA LYS A 332 -21.07 5.63 20.82
C LYS A 332 -20.39 5.01 22.04
N ILE A 333 -21.03 4.95 23.21
CA ILE A 333 -20.51 4.22 24.38
C ILE A 333 -20.32 2.73 24.04
N LEU A 334 -21.32 2.13 23.37
CA LEU A 334 -21.25 0.74 22.93
C LEU A 334 -20.19 0.52 21.84
N ALA A 335 -19.98 1.47 20.93
CA ALA A 335 -18.93 1.42 19.92
C ALA A 335 -17.52 1.47 20.55
N TYR A 336 -17.26 2.44 21.44
CA TYR A 336 -15.98 2.54 22.13
C TYR A 336 -15.70 1.35 23.04
N SER A 337 -16.74 0.80 23.68
CA SER A 337 -16.56 -0.43 24.43
C SER A 337 -16.21 -1.62 23.53
N THR A 338 -16.66 -1.65 22.27
CA THR A 338 -16.21 -2.65 21.29
C THR A 338 -14.76 -2.42 20.87
N VAL A 339 -14.34 -1.18 20.57
CA VAL A 339 -12.91 -0.86 20.35
C VAL A 339 -12.07 -1.38 21.51
N SER A 340 -12.56 -1.16 22.74
CA SER A 340 -11.87 -1.62 23.94
C SER A 340 -11.79 -3.14 24.04
N GLN A 341 -12.89 -3.88 23.83
CA GLN A 341 -12.89 -5.35 23.87
C GLN A 341 -12.05 -5.98 22.75
N LEU A 342 -12.02 -5.38 21.56
CA LEU A 342 -11.10 -5.81 20.51
C LEU A 342 -9.64 -5.59 20.93
N GLY A 343 -9.36 -4.49 21.63
CA GLY A 343 -8.06 -4.28 22.27
C GLY A 343 -7.67 -5.41 23.24
N PHE A 344 -8.61 -5.93 24.04
CA PHE A 344 -8.39 -7.14 24.86
C PHE A 344 -8.06 -8.36 24.00
N MET A 345 -8.81 -8.59 22.91
CA MET A 345 -8.58 -9.73 22.00
C MET A 345 -7.21 -9.63 21.29
N PHE A 346 -6.82 -8.43 20.84
CA PHE A 346 -5.51 -8.21 20.22
C PHE A 346 -4.38 -8.30 21.23
N ALA A 347 -4.58 -7.83 22.46
CA ALA A 347 -3.63 -8.03 23.53
C ALA A 347 -3.41 -9.53 23.81
N ALA A 348 -4.49 -10.32 23.82
CA ALA A 348 -4.44 -11.78 24.01
C ALA A 348 -3.64 -12.50 22.91
N VAL A 349 -3.94 -12.23 21.64
CA VAL A 349 -3.17 -12.84 20.52
C VAL A 349 -1.72 -12.33 20.51
N GLY A 350 -1.47 -11.08 20.92
CA GLY A 350 -0.14 -10.51 21.03
C GLY A 350 0.72 -11.14 22.13
N VAL A 351 0.13 -11.62 23.22
CA VAL A 351 0.84 -12.43 24.23
C VAL A 351 0.88 -13.92 23.90
N GLY A 352 0.34 -14.33 22.74
CA GLY A 352 0.33 -15.73 22.29
C GLY A 352 -0.80 -16.58 22.85
N ALA A 353 -1.77 -15.96 23.53
CA ALA A 353 -2.99 -16.60 24.03
C ALA A 353 -4.10 -16.53 22.97
N PHE A 354 -3.83 -17.11 21.79
CA PHE A 354 -4.74 -17.01 20.64
C PHE A 354 -6.09 -17.69 20.89
N ALA A 355 -6.11 -18.85 21.55
CA ALA A 355 -7.34 -19.55 21.91
C ALA A 355 -8.22 -18.73 22.85
N ALA A 356 -7.63 -18.09 23.87
CA ALA A 356 -8.31 -17.19 24.80
C ALA A 356 -8.87 -15.93 24.10
N GLY A 357 -8.07 -15.32 23.21
CA GLY A 357 -8.50 -14.19 22.40
C GLY A 357 -9.71 -14.53 21.53
N PHE A 358 -9.70 -15.72 20.89
CA PHE A 358 -10.82 -16.18 20.08
C PHE A 358 -12.02 -16.64 20.93
N PHE A 359 -11.80 -17.15 22.14
CA PHE A 359 -12.87 -17.44 23.09
C PHE A 359 -13.61 -16.16 23.47
N HIS A 360 -12.87 -15.08 23.68
CA HIS A 360 -13.48 -13.79 23.91
C HIS A 360 -14.25 -13.28 22.69
N VAL A 361 -13.77 -13.49 21.45
CA VAL A 361 -14.55 -13.21 20.22
C VAL A 361 -15.91 -13.94 20.26
N PHE A 362 -15.90 -15.23 20.58
CA PHE A 362 -17.11 -16.05 20.63
C PHE A 362 -18.10 -15.54 21.69
N THR A 363 -17.67 -15.32 22.93
CA THR A 363 -18.53 -14.81 24.00
C THR A 363 -19.03 -13.39 23.70
N HIS A 364 -18.17 -12.55 23.12
CA HIS A 364 -18.46 -11.17 22.74
C HIS A 364 -19.56 -11.05 21.70
N ALA A 365 -19.64 -11.98 20.75
CA ALA A 365 -20.70 -11.99 19.75
C ALA A 365 -22.09 -12.00 20.40
N PHE A 366 -22.30 -12.73 21.49
CA PHE A 366 -23.59 -12.80 22.19
C PHE A 366 -23.88 -11.53 22.99
N PHE A 367 -23.03 -11.17 23.95
CA PHE A 367 -23.32 -10.04 24.84
C PHE A 367 -23.30 -8.70 24.09
N LYS A 368 -22.46 -8.51 23.06
CA LYS A 368 -22.49 -7.26 22.29
C LYS A 368 -23.68 -7.17 21.37
N ALA A 369 -24.05 -8.24 20.67
CA ALA A 369 -25.26 -8.21 19.86
C ALA A 369 -26.45 -7.88 20.76
N CYS A 370 -26.56 -8.50 21.94
CA CYS A 370 -27.61 -8.19 22.90
C CYS A 370 -27.58 -6.73 23.39
N LEU A 371 -26.40 -6.15 23.66
CA LEU A 371 -26.27 -4.75 24.08
C LEU A 371 -26.67 -3.76 22.98
N PHE A 372 -26.22 -3.97 21.73
CA PHE A 372 -26.57 -3.11 20.61
C PHE A 372 -28.06 -3.21 20.26
N LEU A 373 -28.60 -4.43 20.15
CA LEU A 373 -30.03 -4.64 19.90
C LEU A 373 -30.88 -4.17 21.10
N GLY A 374 -30.38 -4.28 22.32
CA GLY A 374 -31.03 -3.75 23.53
C GLY A 374 -31.08 -2.22 23.51
N ALA A 375 -29.98 -1.56 23.13
CA ALA A 375 -29.96 -0.12 22.88
C ALA A 375 -30.94 0.29 21.76
N GLY A 376 -31.02 -0.50 20.69
CA GLY A 376 -32.01 -0.30 19.62
C GLY A 376 -33.45 -0.38 20.12
N SER A 377 -33.72 -1.29 21.06
CA SER A 377 -35.05 -1.46 21.67
C SER A 377 -35.40 -0.28 22.59
N VAL A 378 -34.41 0.24 23.34
CA VAL A 378 -34.56 1.49 24.10
C VAL A 378 -34.83 2.67 23.17
N MET A 379 -34.07 2.81 22.08
CA MET A 379 -34.25 3.88 21.11
C MET A 379 -35.60 3.82 20.41
N HIS A 380 -36.04 2.62 20.03
CA HIS A 380 -37.35 2.39 19.43
C HIS A 380 -38.49 2.75 20.40
N ALA A 381 -38.38 2.33 21.66
CA ALA A 381 -39.38 2.60 22.70
C ALA A 381 -39.57 4.08 23.02
N VAL A 382 -38.53 4.90 22.83
CA VAL A 382 -38.58 6.35 23.10
C VAL A 382 -38.65 7.18 21.81
N HIS A 383 -38.79 6.55 20.64
CA HIS A 383 -38.76 7.20 19.32
C HIS A 383 -37.50 8.07 19.07
N ALA A 384 -36.34 7.62 19.55
CA ALA A 384 -35.07 8.30 19.31
C ALA A 384 -34.52 7.97 17.91
N HIS A 385 -34.66 8.91 16.97
CA HIS A 385 -34.07 8.82 15.64
C HIS A 385 -32.60 9.26 15.66
N GLY A 386 -31.69 8.31 15.87
CA GLY A 386 -30.24 8.52 15.71
C GLY A 386 -29.48 8.72 17.02
N ASP A 387 -29.84 9.72 17.82
CA ASP A 387 -29.09 10.13 19.01
C ASP A 387 -29.87 9.90 20.31
N ALA A 388 -29.36 9.01 21.15
CA ALA A 388 -29.90 8.72 22.48
C ALA A 388 -28.90 9.14 23.57
N ASP A 389 -29.14 10.30 24.19
CA ASP A 389 -28.35 10.81 25.31
C ASP A 389 -28.81 10.15 26.62
N ILE A 390 -27.90 9.41 27.27
CA ILE A 390 -28.19 8.65 28.49
C ILE A 390 -28.67 9.51 29.66
N PHE A 391 -28.32 10.81 29.68
CA PHE A 391 -28.74 11.72 30.75
C PHE A 391 -30.18 12.23 30.58
N LYS A 392 -30.74 12.11 29.37
CA LYS A 392 -32.14 12.43 29.06
C LYS A 392 -33.07 11.21 29.22
N LEU A 393 -32.51 10.00 29.35
CA LEU A 393 -33.23 8.76 29.63
C LEU A 393 -33.46 8.60 31.15
N GLY A 394 -33.72 7.38 31.64
CA GLY A 394 -33.91 7.07 33.06
C GLY A 394 -35.26 6.41 33.30
N GLY A 395 -35.44 5.70 34.41
CA GLY A 395 -36.74 5.16 34.83
C GLY A 395 -37.39 4.12 33.91
N LEU A 396 -36.73 3.67 32.84
CA LEU A 396 -37.31 2.77 31.83
C LEU A 396 -37.56 1.33 32.33
N ARG A 397 -37.13 0.96 33.54
CA ARG A 397 -37.29 -0.40 34.09
C ARG A 397 -38.74 -0.93 34.10
N LYS A 398 -39.74 -0.06 34.20
CA LYS A 398 -41.16 -0.47 34.24
C LYS A 398 -41.74 -0.64 32.84
N ALA A 399 -41.35 0.25 31.92
CA ALA A 399 -41.77 0.22 30.52
C ALA A 399 -41.13 -0.92 29.73
N LEU A 400 -39.86 -1.24 30.03
CA LEU A 400 -39.02 -2.17 29.27
C LEU A 400 -38.55 -3.36 30.14
N PRO A 401 -39.44 -4.22 30.65
CA PRO A 401 -39.09 -5.26 31.60
C PRO A 401 -38.23 -6.38 31.01
N ILE A 402 -38.38 -6.71 29.72
CA ILE A 402 -37.58 -7.74 29.06
C ILE A 402 -36.25 -7.13 28.65
N THR A 403 -36.30 -5.99 27.96
CA THR A 403 -35.09 -5.30 27.47
C THR A 403 -34.14 -4.96 28.62
N ARG A 404 -34.63 -4.53 29.80
CA ARG A 404 -33.74 -4.25 30.95
C ARG A 404 -33.00 -5.50 31.44
N LEU A 405 -33.65 -6.67 31.44
CA LEU A 405 -33.08 -7.90 32.01
C LEU A 405 -32.03 -8.49 31.06
N THR A 406 -32.32 -8.48 29.76
CA THR A 406 -31.38 -8.93 28.72
C THR A 406 -30.18 -7.98 28.63
N PHE A 407 -30.41 -6.67 28.77
CA PHE A 407 -29.35 -5.66 28.84
C PHE A 407 -28.49 -5.84 30.11
N LEU A 408 -29.11 -6.08 31.28
CA LEU A 408 -28.38 -6.33 32.52
C LEU A 408 -27.53 -7.61 32.44
N ALA A 409 -28.10 -8.72 31.94
CA ALA A 409 -27.37 -9.97 31.75
C ALA A 409 -26.12 -9.77 30.89
N SER A 410 -26.25 -8.97 29.82
CA SER A 410 -25.13 -8.66 28.95
C SER A 410 -24.12 -7.70 29.58
N CYS A 411 -24.56 -6.71 30.38
CA CYS A 411 -23.68 -5.86 31.20
C CYS A 411 -22.88 -6.68 32.21
N LEU A 412 -23.50 -7.66 32.87
CA LEU A 412 -22.83 -8.58 33.80
C LEU A 412 -21.79 -9.41 33.05
N ALA A 413 -22.15 -9.96 31.89
CA ALA A 413 -21.23 -10.72 31.05
C ALA A 413 -20.02 -9.89 30.65
N ILE A 414 -20.19 -8.71 30.03
CA ILE A 414 -19.04 -7.90 29.59
C ILE A 414 -18.20 -7.36 30.75
N ALA A 415 -18.78 -7.16 31.94
CA ALA A 415 -18.04 -6.72 33.12
C ALA A 415 -17.17 -7.82 33.74
N GLY A 416 -17.40 -9.09 33.39
CA GLY A 416 -16.72 -10.24 33.98
C GLY A 416 -17.33 -10.70 35.30
N PHE A 417 -18.66 -10.60 35.45
CA PHE A 417 -19.34 -11.07 36.67
C PHE A 417 -19.22 -12.59 36.84
N PRO A 418 -18.98 -13.13 38.04
CA PRO A 418 -18.86 -14.57 38.26
C PRO A 418 -19.99 -15.37 37.61
N LEU A 419 -19.64 -16.51 37.01
CA LEU A 419 -20.57 -17.42 36.32
C LEU A 419 -21.20 -16.86 35.03
N THR A 420 -20.66 -15.78 34.47
CA THR A 420 -21.06 -15.27 33.15
C THR A 420 -19.98 -15.52 32.10
N SER A 421 -20.29 -15.38 30.81
CA SER A 421 -19.35 -15.72 29.74
C SER A 421 -18.08 -14.86 29.70
N GLY A 422 -18.20 -13.58 30.06
CA GLY A 422 -17.06 -12.69 30.08
C GLY A 422 -16.12 -12.90 31.28
N PHE A 423 -16.58 -13.56 32.35
CA PHE A 423 -15.70 -13.93 33.46
C PHE A 423 -14.63 -14.91 32.98
N PHE A 424 -15.06 -16.03 32.38
CA PHE A 424 -14.14 -17.06 31.89
C PHE A 424 -13.20 -16.53 30.79
N SER A 425 -13.76 -15.83 29.79
CA SER A 425 -12.95 -15.38 28.65
C SER A 425 -11.97 -14.24 29.00
N LYS A 426 -12.34 -13.28 29.86
CA LYS A 426 -11.40 -12.21 30.26
C LYS A 426 -10.33 -12.70 31.21
N ASP A 427 -10.69 -13.61 32.11
CA ASP A 427 -9.73 -14.21 33.03
C ASP A 427 -8.63 -14.94 32.28
N GLU A 428 -9.00 -15.71 31.24
CA GLU A 428 -8.04 -16.42 30.39
C GLU A 428 -7.09 -15.47 29.62
N ILE A 429 -7.58 -14.30 29.19
CA ILE A 429 -6.73 -13.27 28.57
C ILE A 429 -5.72 -12.71 29.57
N LEU A 430 -6.16 -12.38 30.79
CA LEU A 430 -5.28 -11.87 31.84
C LEU A 430 -4.29 -12.95 32.30
N LEU A 431 -4.69 -14.21 32.32
CA LEU A 431 -3.82 -15.36 32.56
C LEU A 431 -2.73 -15.47 31.48
N GLY A 432 -3.10 -15.32 30.21
CA GLY A 432 -2.14 -15.30 29.10
C GLY A 432 -1.10 -14.18 29.22
N ALA A 433 -1.51 -13.00 29.68
CA ALA A 433 -0.60 -11.88 29.95
C ALA A 433 0.29 -12.14 31.18
N ALA A 434 -0.28 -12.70 32.25
CA ALA A 434 0.45 -13.09 33.46
C ALA A 434 1.48 -14.19 33.17
N ALA A 435 1.19 -15.11 32.26
CA ALA A 435 2.12 -16.16 31.83
C ALA A 435 3.44 -15.60 31.27
N GLN A 436 3.37 -14.49 30.52
CA GLN A 436 4.56 -13.88 29.91
C GLN A 436 5.52 -13.29 30.96
N ILE A 437 5.00 -12.88 32.12
CA ILE A 437 5.80 -12.28 33.20
C ILE A 437 6.80 -13.29 33.77
N PHE A 438 6.47 -14.58 33.73
CA PHE A 438 7.27 -15.65 34.31
C PHE A 438 8.11 -16.39 33.26
N ARG A 439 8.43 -15.76 32.12
CA ARG A 439 9.42 -16.26 31.16
C ARG A 439 10.82 -15.71 31.50
N PRO A 440 11.66 -16.44 32.24
CA PRO A 440 12.91 -15.90 32.80
C PRO A 440 13.94 -15.46 31.77
N ASP A 441 13.90 -16.03 30.55
CA ASP A 441 14.94 -15.84 29.54
C ASP A 441 14.63 -14.75 28.50
N ASP A 442 13.44 -14.13 28.54
CA ASP A 442 13.03 -13.10 27.58
C ASP A 442 12.54 -11.81 28.29
N MET A 443 13.47 -10.85 28.42
CA MET A 443 13.21 -9.55 29.05
C MET A 443 12.15 -8.74 28.31
N LEU A 444 12.06 -8.87 26.98
CA LEU A 444 11.13 -8.12 26.15
C LEU A 444 9.70 -8.64 26.37
N MET A 445 9.49 -9.95 26.27
CA MET A 445 8.19 -10.58 26.57
C MET A 445 7.77 -10.37 28.02
N THR A 446 8.70 -10.42 28.97
CA THR A 446 8.41 -10.15 30.39
C THR A 446 7.89 -8.73 30.60
N SER A 447 8.54 -7.74 29.97
CA SER A 447 8.13 -6.33 30.05
C SER A 447 6.76 -6.09 29.40
N VAL A 448 6.53 -6.71 28.25
CA VAL A 448 5.24 -6.66 27.54
C VAL A 448 4.14 -7.34 28.35
N GLY A 449 4.44 -8.45 29.04
CA GLY A 449 3.53 -9.15 29.95
C GLY A 449 3.04 -8.25 31.08
N TRP A 450 3.96 -7.57 31.78
CA TRP A 450 3.61 -6.61 32.83
C TRP A 450 2.76 -5.45 32.32
N PHE A 451 3.17 -4.84 31.20
CA PHE A 451 2.43 -3.74 30.59
C PHE A 451 1.00 -4.16 30.22
N THR A 452 0.87 -5.32 29.59
CA THR A 452 -0.41 -5.88 29.15
C THR A 452 -1.31 -6.19 30.34
N LEU A 453 -0.79 -6.88 31.36
CA LEU A 453 -1.56 -7.28 32.53
C LEU A 453 -2.12 -6.06 33.28
N ILE A 454 -1.26 -5.07 33.58
CA ILE A 454 -1.67 -3.85 34.30
C ILE A 454 -2.65 -3.03 33.44
N GLY A 455 -2.32 -2.82 32.16
CA GLY A 455 -3.14 -2.03 31.26
C GLY A 455 -4.52 -2.62 31.03
N LEU A 456 -4.61 -3.93 30.80
CA LEU A 456 -5.91 -4.62 30.65
C LEU A 456 -6.71 -4.64 31.96
N THR A 457 -6.06 -4.79 33.11
CA THR A 457 -6.76 -4.70 34.41
C THR A 457 -7.40 -3.33 34.61
N LEU A 458 -6.67 -2.25 34.28
CA LEU A 458 -7.21 -0.89 34.33
C LEU A 458 -8.35 -0.69 33.31
N ALA A 459 -8.19 -1.18 32.08
CA ALA A 459 -9.26 -1.15 31.08
C ALA A 459 -10.50 -1.96 31.52
N ALA A 460 -10.32 -3.05 32.28
CA ALA A 460 -11.40 -3.86 32.82
C ALA A 460 -12.20 -3.10 33.91
N VAL A 461 -11.52 -2.36 34.81
CA VAL A 461 -12.18 -1.46 35.77
C VAL A 461 -13.06 -0.45 35.04
N MET A 462 -12.50 0.21 34.03
CA MET A 462 -13.21 1.21 33.25
C MET A 462 -14.38 0.60 32.48
N THR A 463 -14.22 -0.63 31.98
CA THR A 463 -15.27 -1.39 31.31
C THR A 463 -16.46 -1.67 32.21
N ALA A 464 -16.20 -2.23 33.39
CA ALA A 464 -17.26 -2.44 34.38
C ALA A 464 -17.94 -1.10 34.74
N PHE A 465 -17.17 -0.03 34.88
CA PHE A 465 -17.70 1.29 35.20
C PHE A 465 -18.62 1.86 34.11
N TYR A 466 -18.18 1.97 32.86
CA TYR A 466 -18.99 2.63 31.83
C TYR A 466 -20.23 1.80 31.44
N MET A 467 -20.17 0.46 31.55
CA MET A 467 -21.31 -0.42 31.25
C MET A 467 -22.41 -0.29 32.32
N PHE A 468 -22.03 -0.21 33.60
CA PHE A 468 -22.99 -0.01 34.67
C PHE A 468 -23.46 1.45 34.77
N ARG A 469 -22.62 2.44 34.42
CA ARG A 469 -23.04 3.83 34.20
C ARG A 469 -24.15 3.90 33.17
N LEU A 470 -23.97 3.26 32.02
CA LEU A 470 -24.97 3.17 30.96
C LEU A 470 -26.26 2.52 31.45
N TYR A 471 -26.16 1.38 32.14
CA TYR A 471 -27.34 0.67 32.68
C TYR A 471 -28.12 1.52 33.70
N PHE A 472 -27.45 2.12 34.68
CA PHE A 472 -28.10 2.89 35.74
C PHE A 472 -28.78 4.15 35.19
N LEU A 473 -28.10 4.90 34.31
CA LEU A 473 -28.67 6.11 33.69
C LEU A 473 -29.83 5.81 32.74
N THR A 474 -29.89 4.62 32.15
CA THR A 474 -30.98 4.25 31.23
C THR A 474 -32.22 3.72 31.96
N PHE A 475 -32.05 2.78 32.90
CA PHE A 475 -33.17 2.01 33.45
C PHE A 475 -33.58 2.41 34.87
N THR A 476 -32.71 3.04 35.65
CA THR A 476 -32.97 3.40 37.06
C THR A 476 -33.29 4.88 37.23
N GLY A 477 -33.72 5.30 38.43
CA GLY A 477 -34.18 6.67 38.68
C GLY A 477 -35.56 6.96 38.08
N GLU A 478 -35.81 8.24 37.83
CA GLU A 478 -37.03 8.77 37.22
C GLU A 478 -36.86 8.90 35.70
N TYR A 479 -37.98 8.89 34.97
CA TYR A 479 -37.97 9.11 33.52
C TYR A 479 -37.80 10.60 33.23
N ARG A 480 -36.68 10.98 32.58
CA ARG A 480 -36.24 12.38 32.46
C ARG A 480 -36.54 13.04 31.12
N SER A 481 -37.15 12.33 30.17
CA SER A 481 -37.54 12.92 28.89
C SER A 481 -38.95 13.54 28.90
N ALA A 482 -39.71 13.31 29.98
CA ALA A 482 -41.04 13.88 30.16
C ALA A 482 -40.93 15.19 30.96
N ASP A 483 -40.40 16.25 30.35
CA ASP A 483 -40.49 17.59 30.94
C ASP A 483 -41.81 18.25 30.50
N GLN A 484 -42.61 18.78 31.43
CA GLN A 484 -44.00 19.26 31.21
C GLN A 484 -44.12 20.53 30.34
N SER A 485 -43.08 20.86 29.58
CA SER A 485 -42.87 22.09 28.82
C SER A 485 -43.26 22.00 27.33
N GLY A 486 -43.74 20.84 26.85
CA GLY A 486 -44.44 20.68 25.57
C GLY A 486 -43.57 20.53 24.32
N ASP A 487 -42.24 20.53 24.46
CA ASP A 487 -41.28 20.32 23.37
C ASP A 487 -40.41 19.08 23.68
N HIS A 488 -41.01 17.89 23.56
CA HIS A 488 -40.39 16.65 24.01
C HIS A 488 -39.45 16.07 22.94
N PRO A 489 -38.15 15.86 23.22
CA PRO A 489 -37.24 15.20 22.29
C PRO A 489 -37.49 13.69 22.16
N TYR A 490 -38.21 13.06 23.09
CA TYR A 490 -38.55 11.63 23.08
C TYR A 490 -39.99 11.38 23.56
N ASP A 491 -40.54 10.20 23.25
CA ASP A 491 -41.93 9.81 23.55
C ASP A 491 -42.26 9.82 25.05
N ALA A 492 -43.43 10.36 25.42
CA ALA A 492 -43.93 10.39 26.79
C ALA A 492 -44.38 9.01 27.33
N HIS A 493 -44.69 8.04 26.46
CA HIS A 493 -45.22 6.73 26.86
C HIS A 493 -44.40 5.57 26.29
N PRO A 494 -43.18 5.33 26.80
CA PRO A 494 -42.35 4.25 26.31
C PRO A 494 -43.02 2.88 26.54
N HIS A 495 -42.96 2.03 25.54
CA HIS A 495 -43.48 0.66 25.58
C HIS A 495 -42.42 -0.37 25.20
N GLU A 496 -42.61 -1.62 25.59
CA GLU A 496 -41.72 -2.71 25.19
C GLU A 496 -41.74 -2.95 23.68
N SER A 497 -40.61 -3.42 23.15
CA SER A 497 -40.47 -3.73 21.72
C SER A 497 -41.27 -4.99 21.33
N PRO A 498 -41.68 -5.11 20.05
CA PRO A 498 -42.43 -6.27 19.56
C PRO A 498 -41.65 -7.60 19.70
N PRO A 499 -42.32 -8.76 19.63
CA PRO A 499 -41.69 -10.09 19.76
C PRO A 499 -40.53 -10.34 18.80
N ALA A 500 -40.61 -9.81 17.58
CA ALA A 500 -39.53 -9.91 16.58
C ALA A 500 -38.21 -9.31 17.08
N MET A 501 -38.25 -8.33 17.99
CA MET A 501 -37.09 -7.71 18.61
C MET A 501 -36.72 -8.37 19.94
N THR A 502 -37.70 -8.70 20.79
CA THR A 502 -37.45 -9.24 22.14
C THR A 502 -36.99 -10.70 22.15
N ILE A 503 -37.46 -11.55 21.22
CA ILE A 503 -37.00 -12.95 21.11
C ILE A 503 -35.50 -13.04 20.85
N PRO A 504 -34.91 -12.35 19.84
CA PRO A 504 -33.46 -12.26 19.68
C PRO A 504 -32.72 -11.84 20.94
N LEU A 505 -33.22 -10.84 21.67
CA LEU A 505 -32.58 -10.37 22.90
C LEU A 505 -32.53 -11.45 23.98
N VAL A 506 -33.61 -12.20 24.17
CA VAL A 506 -33.66 -13.27 25.16
C VAL A 506 -32.67 -14.37 24.81
N VAL A 507 -32.64 -14.82 23.55
CA VAL A 507 -31.71 -15.86 23.09
C VAL A 507 -30.25 -15.41 23.26
N LEU A 508 -29.93 -14.17 22.87
CA LEU A 508 -28.58 -13.63 23.01
C LEU A 508 -28.18 -13.44 24.49
N ALA A 509 -29.11 -13.04 25.36
CA ALA A 509 -28.85 -12.90 26.79
C ALA A 509 -28.60 -14.25 27.47
N VAL A 510 -29.36 -15.30 27.10
CA VAL A 510 -29.09 -16.67 27.55
C VAL A 510 -27.70 -17.10 27.09
N GLY A 511 -27.35 -16.81 25.83
CA GLY A 511 -26.00 -17.06 25.30
C GLY A 511 -24.92 -16.33 26.12
N ALA A 512 -25.08 -15.04 26.39
CA ALA A 512 -24.16 -14.23 27.18
C ALA A 512 -23.93 -14.75 28.62
N LEU A 513 -24.88 -15.50 29.19
CA LEU A 513 -24.70 -16.11 30.50
C LEU A 513 -24.10 -17.52 30.41
N THR A 514 -24.43 -18.29 29.37
CA THR A 514 -24.19 -19.75 29.34
C THR A 514 -23.01 -20.18 28.47
N VAL A 515 -22.71 -19.51 27.36
CA VAL A 515 -21.66 -20.00 26.43
C VAL A 515 -20.25 -19.97 27.02
N GLY A 516 -20.07 -19.23 28.13
CA GLY A 516 -18.85 -19.23 28.93
C GLY A 516 -18.48 -20.58 29.52
N PHE A 517 -19.47 -21.43 29.81
CA PHE A 517 -19.22 -22.75 30.40
C PHE A 517 -18.48 -23.70 29.45
N LEU A 518 -18.40 -23.38 28.16
CA LEU A 518 -17.59 -24.14 27.20
C LEU A 518 -16.08 -23.95 27.40
N GLY A 519 -15.67 -22.83 28.00
CA GLY A 519 -14.28 -22.52 28.34
C GLY A 519 -14.02 -22.56 29.84
N LEU A 520 -14.57 -23.55 30.55
CA LEU A 520 -14.28 -23.74 31.97
C LEU A 520 -12.76 -23.92 32.18
N PRO A 521 -12.11 -23.07 32.98
CA PRO A 521 -10.68 -23.14 33.19
C PRO A 521 -10.29 -24.40 33.97
N HIS A 522 -9.06 -24.87 33.77
CA HIS A 522 -8.46 -26.03 34.47
C HIS A 522 -8.49 -25.91 36.00
N VAL A 523 -8.63 -24.69 36.52
CA VAL A 523 -8.89 -24.38 37.93
C VAL A 523 -10.04 -23.40 38.00
N VAL A 524 -11.13 -23.75 38.69
CA VAL A 524 -12.18 -22.77 39.01
C VAL A 524 -11.75 -22.02 40.27
N PRO A 525 -11.38 -20.73 40.21
CA PRO A 525 -10.80 -20.01 41.36
C PRO A 525 -11.74 -19.93 42.56
N ILE A 526 -13.06 -19.98 42.31
CA ILE A 526 -14.11 -19.88 43.33
C ILE A 526 -14.29 -21.20 44.11
N ILE A 527 -14.00 -22.34 43.49
CA ILE A 527 -14.23 -23.67 44.06
C ILE A 527 -12.91 -24.36 44.43
N GLY A 528 -11.77 -23.89 43.91
CA GLY A 528 -10.44 -24.44 44.18
C GLY A 528 -10.23 -25.85 43.62
N THR A 529 -11.16 -26.35 42.81
CA THR A 529 -11.10 -27.66 42.18
C THR A 529 -10.30 -27.62 40.89
N HIS A 530 -9.30 -28.51 40.79
CA HIS A 530 -8.66 -28.85 39.53
C HIS A 530 -9.63 -29.67 38.67
N LEU A 531 -10.03 -29.12 37.52
CA LEU A 531 -10.76 -29.81 36.47
C LEU A 531 -9.75 -30.06 35.35
N SER A 532 -8.77 -30.92 35.60
CA SER A 532 -7.58 -31.08 34.73
C SER A 532 -7.92 -31.49 33.29
N ASP A 533 -9.06 -32.16 33.07
CA ASP A 533 -9.33 -32.87 31.81
C ASP A 533 -10.53 -32.30 31.00
N TYR A 534 -11.05 -31.10 31.33
CA TYR A 534 -12.40 -30.68 30.88
C TYR A 534 -12.51 -29.36 30.10
N SER A 535 -11.42 -28.72 29.66
CA SER A 535 -11.53 -27.48 28.86
C SER A 535 -11.89 -27.81 27.40
N TRP A 536 -13.19 -28.00 27.13
CA TRP A 536 -13.69 -28.31 25.77
C TRP A 536 -13.18 -27.31 24.73
N TRP A 537 -13.12 -26.02 25.08
CA TRP A 537 -12.61 -24.97 24.20
C TRP A 537 -11.12 -25.14 23.84
N GLY A 538 -10.27 -25.41 24.83
CA GLY A 538 -8.83 -25.58 24.62
C GLY A 538 -8.55 -26.72 23.64
N HIS A 539 -9.07 -27.90 23.95
CA HIS A 539 -8.94 -29.10 23.11
C HIS A 539 -9.53 -28.91 21.71
N TRP A 540 -10.66 -28.20 21.59
CA TRP A 540 -11.23 -27.91 20.28
C TRP A 540 -10.29 -27.03 19.43
N MET A 541 -9.64 -26.04 20.03
CA MET A 541 -8.83 -25.05 19.33
C MET A 541 -7.39 -25.51 18.99
N GLU A 542 -6.82 -26.44 19.76
CA GLU A 542 -5.42 -26.92 19.61
C GLU A 542 -5.05 -27.34 18.18
N ALA A 543 -5.98 -27.90 17.40
CA ALA A 543 -5.70 -28.35 16.04
C ALA A 543 -5.58 -27.24 14.99
N SER A 544 -6.15 -26.06 15.23
CA SER A 544 -6.17 -24.96 14.25
C SER A 544 -5.44 -23.71 14.74
N VAL A 545 -5.08 -23.64 16.01
CA VAL A 545 -4.46 -22.47 16.62
C VAL A 545 -3.24 -22.89 17.42
N ALA A 546 -2.07 -22.42 17.00
CA ALA A 546 -0.86 -22.53 17.79
C ALA A 546 -0.90 -21.50 18.92
N GLY A 547 -0.41 -21.86 20.10
CA GLY A 547 -0.46 -21.00 21.27
C GLY A 547 0.52 -21.45 22.34
N GLN A 548 0.70 -20.58 23.32
CA GLN A 548 1.47 -20.91 24.51
C GLN A 548 0.65 -21.83 25.41
N PRO A 549 1.26 -22.86 26.04
CA PRO A 549 0.55 -23.73 26.96
C PRO A 549 -0.03 -22.92 28.13
N VAL A 550 -1.23 -23.27 28.56
CA VAL A 550 -1.91 -22.61 29.68
C VAL A 550 -1.09 -22.87 30.96
N PRO A 551 -0.70 -21.84 31.73
CA PRO A 551 0.05 -22.03 32.97
C PRO A 551 -0.77 -22.85 33.98
N GLU A 552 -0.22 -23.96 34.44
CA GLU A 552 -0.83 -24.79 35.49
C GLU A 552 -0.51 -24.28 36.90
N GLN A 553 0.43 -23.33 37.04
CA GLN A 553 0.86 -22.86 38.34
C GLN A 553 -0.24 -22.02 39.01
N MET A 554 -0.75 -22.53 40.13
CA MET A 554 -1.90 -21.95 40.85
C MET A 554 -1.71 -20.48 41.26
N TYR A 555 -0.47 -20.04 41.54
CA TYR A 555 -0.22 -18.64 41.91
C TYR A 555 -0.42 -17.66 40.74
N ILE A 556 -0.14 -18.06 39.50
CA ILE A 556 -0.35 -17.23 38.29
C ILE A 556 -1.85 -17.13 38.02
N VAL A 557 -2.56 -18.25 38.12
CA VAL A 557 -4.01 -18.31 37.98
C VAL A 557 -4.70 -17.42 39.03
N ASN A 558 -4.34 -17.57 40.30
CA ASN A 558 -4.91 -16.76 41.38
C ASN A 558 -4.62 -15.26 41.22
N LEU A 559 -3.44 -14.90 40.68
CA LEU A 559 -3.11 -13.50 40.38
C LEU A 559 -4.02 -12.93 39.30
N ALA A 560 -4.16 -13.62 38.16
CA ALA A 560 -5.00 -13.18 37.05
C ALA A 560 -6.47 -13.06 37.47
N SER A 561 -7.03 -14.11 38.09
CA SER A 561 -8.43 -14.12 38.52
C SER A 561 -8.71 -13.12 39.64
N GLY A 562 -7.76 -12.93 40.56
CA GLY A 562 -7.84 -11.93 41.61
C GLY A 562 -7.91 -10.50 41.06
N LEU A 563 -7.06 -10.20 40.07
CA LEU A 563 -7.07 -8.91 39.37
C LEU A 563 -8.36 -8.71 38.56
N ALA A 564 -8.83 -9.74 37.85
CA ALA A 564 -10.07 -9.70 37.07
C ALA A 564 -11.28 -9.39 37.97
N PHE A 565 -11.43 -10.13 39.07
CA PHE A 565 -12.52 -9.96 40.03
C PHE A 565 -12.43 -8.59 40.73
N GLY A 566 -11.24 -8.19 41.16
CA GLY A 566 -11.00 -6.88 41.77
C GLY A 566 -11.37 -5.74 40.82
N ALA A 567 -10.96 -5.83 39.56
CA ALA A 567 -11.24 -4.82 38.55
C ALA A 567 -12.76 -4.65 38.33
N MET A 568 -13.48 -5.76 38.18
CA MET A 568 -14.94 -5.77 38.08
C MET A 568 -15.59 -5.15 39.33
N ALA A 569 -15.23 -5.62 40.53
CA ALA A 569 -15.84 -5.16 41.77
C ALA A 569 -15.68 -3.65 41.98
N ILE A 570 -14.48 -3.12 41.71
CA ILE A 570 -14.19 -1.69 41.80
C ILE A 570 -15.03 -0.90 40.79
N GLY A 571 -15.06 -1.32 39.52
CA GLY A 571 -15.78 -0.60 38.46
C GLY A 571 -17.29 -0.56 38.68
N ILE A 572 -17.91 -1.69 39.01
CA ILE A 572 -19.35 -1.78 39.30
C ILE A 572 -19.71 -0.94 40.53
N SER A 573 -18.94 -1.06 41.62
CA SER A 573 -19.20 -0.33 42.86
C SER A 573 -19.08 1.17 42.67
N ALA A 574 -18.06 1.63 41.93
CA ALA A 574 -17.90 3.05 41.61
C ALA A 574 -19.07 3.59 40.78
N ALA A 575 -19.53 2.85 39.75
CA ALA A 575 -20.69 3.25 38.95
C ALA A 575 -21.97 3.29 39.78
N TRP A 576 -22.15 2.33 40.70
CA TRP A 576 -23.31 2.27 41.59
C TRP A 576 -23.37 3.48 42.55
N VAL A 577 -22.24 3.85 43.17
CA VAL A 577 -22.17 5.02 44.07
C VAL A 577 -22.39 6.34 43.31
N LEU A 578 -21.84 6.45 42.11
CA LEU A 578 -21.87 7.70 41.35
C LEU A 578 -23.18 7.92 40.58
N TYR A 579 -23.83 6.87 40.06
CA TYR A 579 -24.93 7.05 39.10
C TYR A 579 -26.25 6.36 39.45
N ARG A 580 -26.32 5.50 40.48
CA ARG A 580 -27.59 4.88 40.87
C ARG A 580 -28.61 5.95 41.28
N ASN A 581 -29.73 6.01 40.56
CA ASN A 581 -30.81 7.00 40.77
C ASN A 581 -30.35 8.48 40.71
N LYS A 582 -29.19 8.78 40.12
CA LYS A 582 -28.75 10.17 39.90
C LYS A 582 -28.97 10.58 38.45
N SER A 583 -29.08 11.89 38.22
CA SER A 583 -29.37 12.48 36.90
C SER A 583 -28.28 13.41 36.38
N THR A 584 -27.32 13.82 37.23
CA THR A 584 -26.23 14.73 36.84
C THR A 584 -24.98 13.97 36.45
N ASP A 585 -24.13 14.61 35.63
CA ASP A 585 -22.84 14.04 35.27
C ASP A 585 -21.80 14.27 36.37
N ALA A 586 -21.75 13.36 37.33
CA ALA A 586 -20.83 13.41 38.46
C ALA A 586 -19.34 13.48 38.04
N LEU A 587 -18.98 12.99 36.84
CA LEU A 587 -17.60 13.08 36.35
C LEU A 587 -17.25 14.48 35.84
N ALA A 588 -18.19 15.16 35.18
CA ALA A 588 -17.98 16.53 34.74
C ALA A 588 -17.77 17.50 35.93
N GLU A 589 -18.40 17.21 37.07
CA GLU A 589 -18.25 18.00 38.31
C GLU A 589 -16.95 17.67 39.07
N LYS A 590 -16.53 16.39 39.10
CA LYS A 590 -15.41 15.93 39.95
C LYS A 590 -14.06 15.86 39.25
N MET A 591 -14.02 15.70 37.93
CA MET A 591 -12.77 15.63 37.17
C MET A 591 -12.26 17.03 36.79
N PRO A 592 -10.94 17.21 36.60
CA PRO A 592 -10.41 18.43 36.03
C PRO A 592 -11.05 18.72 34.66
N ALA A 593 -11.61 19.92 34.48
CA ALA A 593 -12.38 20.27 33.29
C ALA A 593 -11.64 19.99 31.97
N ARG A 594 -10.33 20.26 31.91
CA ARG A 594 -9.49 19.98 30.73
C ARG A 594 -9.37 18.49 30.43
N LEU A 595 -9.24 17.64 31.45
CA LEU A 595 -9.12 16.19 31.26
C LEU A 595 -10.46 15.59 30.83
N TYR A 596 -11.56 16.04 31.43
CA TYR A 596 -12.90 15.66 31.02
C TYR A 596 -13.16 16.05 29.55
N GLN A 597 -12.88 17.30 29.18
CA GLN A 597 -13.03 17.78 27.80
C GLN A 597 -12.16 17.00 26.82
N LEU A 598 -10.89 16.72 27.16
CA LEU A 598 -10.01 15.95 26.28
C LEU A 598 -10.53 14.54 26.03
N ALA A 599 -10.99 13.84 27.07
CA ALA A 599 -11.57 12.50 26.93
C ALA A 599 -12.92 12.55 26.17
N PHE A 600 -13.73 13.58 26.40
CA PHE A 600 -15.01 13.82 25.73
C PHE A 600 -14.82 14.10 24.24
N ASP A 601 -13.81 14.90 23.89
CA ASP A 601 -13.35 15.18 22.53
C ASP A 601 -12.51 14.04 21.95
N LYS A 602 -12.66 12.82 22.46
CA LYS A 602 -12.06 11.59 21.92
C LYS A 602 -10.52 11.66 21.82
N TRP A 603 -9.88 12.32 22.79
CA TRP A 603 -8.44 12.62 22.82
C TRP A 603 -7.94 13.47 21.64
N ARG A 604 -8.87 14.11 20.92
CA ARG A 604 -8.61 14.92 19.72
C ARG A 604 -7.81 14.19 18.63
N VAL A 605 -7.97 12.85 18.57
CA VAL A 605 -7.28 12.02 17.59
C VAL A 605 -7.79 12.30 16.19
N ASP A 606 -9.11 12.51 16.01
CA ASP A 606 -9.68 12.86 14.70
C ASP A 606 -9.05 14.15 14.13
N GLU A 607 -8.88 15.18 14.95
CA GLU A 607 -8.27 16.46 14.61
C GLU A 607 -6.79 16.29 14.30
N LEU A 608 -6.07 15.45 15.06
CA LEU A 608 -4.68 15.12 14.79
C LEU A 608 -4.53 14.47 13.41
N TYR A 609 -5.36 13.49 13.07
CA TYR A 609 -5.34 12.86 11.74
C TYR A 609 -5.70 13.84 10.63
N ALA A 610 -6.69 14.70 10.88
CA ALA A 610 -7.07 15.74 9.94
C ALA A 610 -5.89 16.67 9.64
N ALA A 611 -5.17 17.10 10.68
CA ALA A 611 -4.04 18.02 10.58
C ALA A 611 -2.78 17.39 9.96
N THR A 612 -2.44 16.14 10.33
CA THR A 612 -1.15 15.52 9.95
C THR A 612 -1.21 14.66 8.69
N ILE A 613 -2.36 14.06 8.37
CA ILE A 613 -2.50 13.13 7.25
C ILE A 613 -3.46 13.70 6.20
N VAL A 614 -4.71 13.99 6.59
CA VAL A 614 -5.78 14.30 5.61
C VAL A 614 -5.54 15.64 4.90
N ASN A 615 -5.31 16.72 5.64
CA ASN A 615 -5.14 18.04 5.05
C ASN A 615 -3.86 18.17 4.22
N PRO A 616 -2.69 17.64 4.64
CA PRO A 616 -1.50 17.61 3.79
C PRO A 616 -1.71 16.87 2.48
N ILE A 617 -2.33 15.69 2.50
CA ILE A 617 -2.63 14.92 1.27
C ILE A 617 -3.58 15.69 0.36
N LYS A 618 -4.64 16.30 0.91
CA LYS A 618 -5.55 17.17 0.15
C LYS A 618 -4.80 18.34 -0.50
N ASN A 619 -3.90 18.98 0.23
CA ASN A 619 -3.09 20.07 -0.29
C ASN A 619 -2.17 19.61 -1.43
N VAL A 620 -1.53 18.46 -1.29
CA VAL A 620 -0.72 17.85 -2.37
C VAL A 620 -1.58 17.57 -3.59
N ALA A 621 -2.78 17.01 -3.43
CA ALA A 621 -3.70 16.75 -4.54
C ALA A 621 -4.14 18.04 -5.25
N VAL A 622 -4.44 19.10 -4.50
CA VAL A 622 -4.78 20.42 -5.05
C VAL A 622 -3.59 21.03 -5.80
N VAL A 623 -2.37 20.92 -5.26
CA VAL A 623 -1.16 21.41 -5.92
C VAL A 623 -0.89 20.61 -7.21
N ALA A 624 -1.01 19.29 -7.17
CA ALA A 624 -0.87 18.43 -8.35
C ALA A 624 -1.90 18.78 -9.44
N GLY A 625 -3.18 18.98 -9.06
CA GLY A 625 -4.22 19.41 -10.00
C GLY A 625 -3.96 20.79 -10.59
N ARG A 626 -3.43 21.74 -9.80
CA ARG A 626 -3.00 23.05 -10.32
C ARG A 626 -1.80 22.93 -11.25
N ALA A 627 -0.85 22.06 -10.94
CA ALA A 627 0.32 21.83 -11.78
C ALA A 627 -0.09 21.22 -13.13
N ASP A 628 -1.03 20.26 -13.14
CA ASP A 628 -1.59 19.69 -14.36
C ASP A 628 -2.29 20.75 -15.23
N MET A 629 -3.19 21.55 -14.64
CA MET A 629 -3.90 22.61 -15.36
C MET A 629 -2.99 23.74 -15.88
N THR A 630 -1.87 24.01 -15.21
CA THR A 630 -0.95 25.09 -15.60
C THR A 630 0.13 24.61 -16.56
N PHE A 631 0.83 23.53 -16.22
CA PHE A 631 1.93 23.04 -17.05
C PHE A 631 1.44 22.23 -18.23
N VAL A 632 0.61 21.21 -18.00
CA VAL A 632 0.13 20.34 -19.09
C VAL A 632 -0.86 21.10 -19.96
N ASP A 633 -1.89 21.70 -19.38
CA ASP A 633 -2.95 22.32 -20.19
C ASP A 633 -2.63 23.75 -20.66
N ALA A 634 -1.84 24.56 -19.93
CA ALA A 634 -1.49 25.90 -20.43
C ALA A 634 -0.23 25.90 -21.30
N VAL A 635 0.84 25.23 -20.85
CA VAL A 635 2.14 25.27 -21.53
C VAL A 635 2.23 24.21 -22.63
N MET A 636 1.87 22.95 -22.36
CA MET A 636 2.07 21.89 -23.36
C MET A 636 0.99 21.88 -24.45
N THR A 637 -0.27 22.19 -24.15
CA THR A 637 -1.35 22.14 -25.15
C THR A 637 -1.71 23.52 -25.69
N LYS A 638 -2.05 24.49 -24.84
CA LYS A 638 -2.54 25.80 -25.29
C LYS A 638 -1.47 26.65 -25.97
N LEU A 639 -0.23 26.66 -25.47
CA LEU A 639 0.82 27.50 -26.05
C LEU A 639 1.19 27.09 -27.50
N PRO A 640 1.42 25.79 -27.83
CA PRO A 640 1.61 25.39 -29.22
C PRO A 640 0.38 25.68 -30.08
N SER A 641 -0.83 25.42 -29.58
CA SER A 641 -2.06 25.69 -30.33
C SER A 641 -2.22 27.18 -30.66
N PHE A 642 -1.86 28.06 -29.73
CA PHE A 642 -1.84 29.50 -29.92
C PHE A 642 -0.82 29.89 -30.99
N ASN A 643 0.42 29.41 -30.87
CA ASN A 643 1.48 29.73 -31.82
C ASN A 643 1.14 29.28 -33.24
N VAL A 644 0.63 28.07 -33.42
CA VAL A 644 0.20 27.56 -34.74
C VAL A 644 -0.97 28.39 -35.29
N ARG A 645 -1.96 28.72 -34.46
CA ARG A 645 -3.11 29.53 -34.88
C ARG A 645 -2.69 30.94 -35.31
N GLU A 646 -1.85 31.61 -34.54
CA GLU A 646 -1.42 32.97 -34.85
C GLU A 646 -0.46 32.98 -36.05
N ALA A 647 0.47 32.02 -36.14
CA ALA A 647 1.33 31.86 -37.32
C ALA A 647 0.50 31.63 -38.59
N GLY A 648 -0.50 30.75 -38.53
CA GLY A 648 -1.44 30.53 -39.63
C GLY A 648 -2.20 31.80 -40.01
N ARG A 649 -2.68 32.57 -39.03
CA ARG A 649 -3.37 33.85 -39.26
C ARG A 649 -2.45 34.88 -39.94
N ILE A 650 -1.18 34.95 -39.56
CA ILE A 650 -0.19 35.86 -40.17
C ILE A 650 0.14 35.42 -41.60
N LEU A 651 0.45 34.13 -41.80
CA LEU A 651 0.78 33.58 -43.11
C LEU A 651 -0.40 33.72 -44.09
N ALA A 652 -1.63 33.54 -43.64
CA ALA A 652 -2.82 33.75 -44.47
C ALA A 652 -2.92 35.19 -45.01
N ARG A 653 -2.42 36.20 -44.28
CA ARG A 653 -2.41 37.60 -44.74
C ARG A 653 -1.39 37.87 -45.86
N LEU A 654 -0.37 37.01 -46.02
CA LEU A 654 0.56 37.11 -47.16
C LEU A 654 -0.13 36.83 -48.49
N GLN A 655 -1.24 36.09 -48.48
CA GLN A 655 -2.07 35.86 -49.65
C GLN A 655 -3.26 36.82 -49.66
N ASN A 656 -3.03 38.05 -50.10
CA ASN A 656 -4.04 39.12 -50.14
C ASN A 656 -4.88 39.13 -51.44
N GLY A 657 -4.69 38.17 -52.35
CA GLY A 657 -5.45 38.05 -53.61
C GLY A 657 -5.03 39.05 -54.70
N VAL A 658 -3.96 39.82 -54.46
CA VAL A 658 -3.51 40.88 -55.37
C VAL A 658 -2.42 40.35 -56.29
N VAL A 659 -2.75 40.16 -57.58
CA VAL A 659 -1.91 39.45 -58.56
C VAL A 659 -0.51 40.06 -58.73
N HIS A 660 -0.38 41.39 -58.67
CA HIS A 660 0.91 42.06 -58.86
C HIS A 660 1.90 41.80 -57.70
N VAL A 661 1.40 41.56 -56.48
CA VAL A 661 2.25 41.21 -55.32
C VAL A 661 2.86 39.82 -55.51
N TYR A 662 2.07 38.86 -56.01
CA TYR A 662 2.60 37.53 -56.33
C TYR A 662 3.66 37.58 -57.42
N GLY A 663 3.45 38.39 -58.47
CA GLY A 663 4.46 38.64 -59.50
C GLY A 663 5.77 39.19 -58.93
N ALA A 664 5.69 40.19 -58.05
CA ALA A 664 6.87 40.77 -57.39
C ALA A 664 7.63 39.74 -56.53
N VAL A 665 6.92 38.91 -55.75
CA VAL A 665 7.54 37.86 -54.93
C VAL A 665 8.25 36.82 -55.80
N VAL A 666 7.66 36.42 -56.93
CA VAL A 666 8.30 35.51 -57.88
C VAL A 666 9.58 36.12 -58.45
N VAL A 667 9.55 37.39 -58.84
CA VAL A 667 10.75 38.09 -59.34
C VAL A 667 11.84 38.15 -58.28
N VAL A 668 11.51 38.52 -57.03
CA VAL A 668 12.47 38.52 -55.92
C VAL A 668 13.05 37.12 -55.68
N GLY A 669 12.20 36.08 -55.73
CA GLY A 669 12.64 34.69 -55.61
C GLY A 669 13.61 34.29 -56.72
N VAL A 670 13.30 34.63 -57.98
CA VAL A 670 14.19 34.37 -59.13
C VAL A 670 15.51 35.13 -58.97
N VAL A 671 15.48 36.40 -58.58
CA VAL A 671 16.69 37.19 -58.33
C VAL A 671 17.53 36.57 -57.21
N ALA A 672 16.92 36.10 -56.13
CA ALA A 672 17.64 35.44 -55.04
C ALA A 672 18.34 34.15 -55.50
N VAL A 673 17.66 33.34 -56.31
CA VAL A 673 18.25 32.13 -56.90
C VAL A 673 19.38 32.49 -57.88
N LEU A 674 19.20 33.49 -58.73
CA LEU A 674 20.25 33.94 -59.65
C LEU A 674 21.44 34.53 -58.89
N ALA A 675 21.21 35.29 -57.82
CA ALA A 675 22.25 35.83 -56.96
C ALA A 675 23.05 34.72 -56.27
N TRP A 676 22.39 33.64 -55.88
CA TRP A 676 23.08 32.44 -55.37
C TRP A 676 24.03 31.84 -56.42
N PHE A 677 23.59 31.70 -57.67
CA PHE A 677 24.44 31.20 -58.76
C PHE A 677 25.47 32.21 -59.28
N TRP A 678 25.31 33.50 -58.98
CA TRP A 678 26.23 34.57 -59.39
C TRP A 678 27.62 34.41 -58.75
N THR A 679 27.71 33.83 -57.56
CA THR A 679 28.97 33.55 -56.87
C THR A 679 29.43 32.12 -57.14
N PRO A 680 30.62 31.90 -57.75
CA PRO A 680 31.16 30.56 -57.94
C PRO A 680 31.43 29.89 -56.60
N HIS A 681 31.08 28.62 -56.50
CA HIS A 681 31.29 27.82 -55.30
C HIS A 681 32.51 26.93 -55.52
N SER A 682 33.70 27.42 -55.12
CA SER A 682 34.96 26.68 -55.20
C SER A 682 35.21 25.93 -53.89
N ARG A 683 35.13 24.59 -53.91
CA ARG A 683 35.48 23.74 -52.76
C ARG A 683 36.25 22.51 -53.24
N ILE A 684 37.37 22.19 -52.59
CA ILE A 684 38.20 21.04 -52.94
C ILE A 684 37.92 19.86 -52.00
N GLU A 685 37.56 18.73 -52.56
CA GLU A 685 37.47 17.44 -51.90
C GLU A 685 38.59 16.56 -52.45
N ALA A 686 39.27 15.82 -51.57
CA ALA A 686 40.45 15.02 -51.91
C ALA A 686 40.23 13.59 -51.42
N ALA A 687 40.42 12.60 -52.29
CA ALA A 687 40.32 11.19 -51.98
C ALA A 687 41.64 10.48 -52.34
N PHE A 688 42.07 9.54 -51.50
CA PHE A 688 43.34 8.84 -51.67
C PHE A 688 43.12 7.37 -52.07
N GLU A 689 43.89 6.90 -53.04
CA GLU A 689 43.97 5.48 -53.43
C GLU A 689 45.45 5.09 -53.60
N GLY A 690 46.06 4.58 -52.53
CA GLY A 690 47.50 4.29 -52.49
C GLY A 690 48.36 5.56 -52.57
N THR A 691 49.18 5.68 -53.61
CA THR A 691 50.01 6.86 -53.94
C THR A 691 49.28 7.88 -54.82
N ARG A 692 48.02 7.63 -55.22
CA ARG A 692 47.20 8.53 -56.03
C ARG A 692 46.24 9.35 -55.18
N VAL A 693 46.06 10.61 -55.56
CA VAL A 693 45.11 11.56 -54.98
C VAL A 693 44.17 12.06 -56.06
N GLU A 694 42.88 11.82 -55.89
CA GLU A 694 41.84 12.40 -56.74
C GLU A 694 41.30 13.67 -56.09
N LEU A 695 41.34 14.79 -56.82
CA LEU A 695 40.77 16.06 -56.40
C LEU A 695 39.48 16.33 -57.16
N THR A 696 38.40 16.54 -56.43
CA THR A 696 37.06 16.79 -56.97
C THR A 696 36.43 18.04 -56.38
N THR A 697 35.53 18.69 -57.11
CA THR A 697 34.78 19.87 -56.67
C THR A 697 33.29 19.77 -57.02
N PRO A 698 32.37 20.48 -56.32
CA PRO A 698 30.96 20.48 -56.70
C PRO A 698 30.71 21.01 -58.11
N GLN A 699 29.85 20.32 -58.87
CA GLN A 699 29.41 20.78 -60.19
C GLN A 699 28.48 21.99 -60.08
N GLY A 700 28.68 23.00 -60.92
CA GLY A 700 27.80 24.17 -61.05
C GLY A 700 27.40 24.44 -62.49
N LEU A 701 26.32 25.19 -62.68
CA LEU A 701 25.78 25.47 -64.02
C LEU A 701 26.77 26.31 -64.84
N GLY A 702 27.34 25.70 -65.89
CA GLY A 702 28.32 26.34 -66.77
C GLY A 702 29.63 26.73 -66.06
N TYR A 703 30.02 25.97 -65.03
CA TYR A 703 31.30 26.17 -64.36
C TYR A 703 32.44 25.59 -65.19
N GLU A 704 33.53 26.35 -65.27
CA GLU A 704 34.82 25.90 -65.75
C GLU A 704 35.80 25.83 -64.58
N TYR A 705 36.70 24.87 -64.64
CA TYR A 705 37.62 24.54 -63.56
C TYR A 705 39.06 24.53 -64.07
N ARG A 706 39.97 25.05 -63.24
CA ARG A 706 41.41 24.83 -63.38
C ARG A 706 42.06 24.61 -62.01
N TRP A 707 43.06 23.76 -62.00
CA TRP A 707 43.77 23.25 -60.84
C TRP A 707 45.26 23.60 -60.95
N ASP A 708 45.83 24.02 -59.82
CA ASP A 708 47.24 24.16 -59.47
C ASP A 708 47.46 23.20 -58.29
N ALA A 709 48.22 22.12 -58.47
CA ALA A 709 48.33 21.05 -57.47
C ALA A 709 49.75 20.87 -56.92
N ASN A 710 50.72 21.63 -57.42
CA ASN A 710 52.10 21.63 -56.96
C ASN A 710 52.49 22.93 -56.20
N SER A 711 51.58 23.91 -56.16
CA SER A 711 51.77 25.19 -55.46
C SER A 711 52.90 26.07 -56.03
N ASP A 712 53.28 25.88 -57.30
CA ASP A 712 54.26 26.72 -57.98
C ASP A 712 53.66 28.03 -58.52
N GLY A 713 52.34 28.17 -58.45
CA GLY A 713 51.60 29.35 -58.90
C GLY A 713 51.21 29.33 -60.38
N GLU A 714 51.57 28.28 -61.12
CA GLU A 714 51.15 28.02 -62.50
C GLU A 714 50.11 26.88 -62.55
N PHE A 715 48.94 27.15 -63.14
CA PHE A 715 47.88 26.15 -63.24
C PHE A 715 48.24 25.07 -64.27
N GLU A 716 48.34 23.81 -63.86
CA GLU A 716 48.73 22.71 -64.76
C GLU A 716 47.59 22.26 -65.67
N THR A 717 46.35 22.66 -65.35
CA THR A 717 45.17 22.37 -66.16
C THR A 717 44.59 23.64 -66.79
N GLN A 718 44.21 23.55 -68.06
CA GLN A 718 43.42 24.59 -68.72
C GLN A 718 41.96 24.52 -68.27
N TRP A 719 41.24 25.64 -68.40
CA TRP A 719 39.81 25.72 -68.13
C TRP A 719 39.02 24.62 -68.85
N LYS A 720 38.42 23.71 -68.09
CA LYS A 720 37.56 22.62 -68.59
C LYS A 720 36.27 22.52 -67.79
N GLY A 721 35.23 21.95 -68.39
CA GLY A 721 33.91 21.75 -67.75
C GLY A 721 33.82 20.54 -66.81
N THR A 722 34.93 19.85 -66.52
CA THR A 722 34.95 18.65 -65.68
C THR A 722 35.37 19.00 -64.24
N PRO A 723 34.63 18.54 -63.23
CA PRO A 723 34.84 18.95 -61.82
C PRO A 723 35.93 18.15 -61.08
N GLY A 724 36.67 17.26 -61.74
CA GLY A 724 37.65 16.41 -61.06
C GLY A 724 38.89 16.16 -61.91
N THR A 725 40.02 15.94 -61.23
CA THR A 725 41.32 15.58 -61.81
C THR A 725 42.10 14.69 -60.83
N THR A 726 42.96 13.81 -61.33
CA THR A 726 43.74 12.86 -60.50
C THR A 726 45.22 13.19 -60.59
N PHE A 727 45.91 13.15 -59.45
CA PHE A 727 47.35 13.36 -59.29
C PHE A 727 48.01 12.12 -58.65
N GLU A 728 49.26 11.81 -58.98
CA GLU A 728 50.01 10.67 -58.43
C GLU A 728 51.32 11.18 -57.80
N TYR A 729 51.62 10.79 -56.56
CA TYR A 729 52.79 11.26 -55.80
C TYR A 729 53.72 10.09 -55.49
N GLY A 730 55.01 10.18 -55.86
CA GLY A 730 56.01 9.11 -55.67
C GLY A 730 57.11 9.47 -54.65
N HIS A 731 57.97 8.51 -54.32
CA HIS A 731 59.14 8.68 -53.45
C HIS A 731 60.40 8.14 -54.15
N ASP A 732 61.52 8.86 -54.12
CA ASP A 732 62.83 8.40 -54.64
C ASP A 732 63.81 8.20 -53.46
N ASP A 733 64.70 7.19 -53.56
CA ASP A 733 65.43 6.58 -52.42
C ASP A 733 66.55 7.45 -51.81
N MET A 734 66.66 8.73 -52.19
CA MET A 734 67.69 9.67 -51.74
C MET A 734 67.11 11.04 -51.36
N ARG A 735 66.61 11.16 -50.12
CA ARG A 735 66.27 12.42 -49.40
C ARG A 735 65.55 13.52 -50.22
N GLY A 736 64.69 13.15 -51.15
CA GLY A 736 63.83 14.06 -51.91
C GLY A 736 62.56 13.36 -52.38
N ILE A 737 61.41 14.04 -52.28
CA ILE A 737 60.13 13.56 -52.81
C ILE A 737 60.05 14.00 -54.28
N ALA A 738 59.89 13.05 -55.20
CA ALA A 738 59.68 13.35 -56.61
C ALA A 738 58.17 13.21 -56.92
N VAL A 739 57.56 14.27 -57.44
CA VAL A 739 56.15 14.25 -57.86
C VAL A 739 56.10 13.81 -59.33
N PHE A 740 55.38 12.71 -59.59
CA PHE A 740 55.19 12.19 -60.95
C PHE A 740 53.79 12.57 -61.42
N LEU A 741 53.69 13.71 -62.11
CA LEU A 741 52.44 14.18 -62.65
C LEU A 741 52.03 13.31 -63.83
N LYS A 742 51.09 12.38 -63.65
CA LYS A 742 50.45 11.67 -64.75
C LYS A 742 49.00 12.12 -64.90
N ASN A 743 48.76 13.00 -65.85
CA ASN A 743 47.40 13.41 -66.19
C ASN A 743 46.71 12.26 -66.95
N THR A 744 45.73 11.60 -66.32
CA THR A 744 45.04 10.42 -66.87
C THR A 744 44.18 10.73 -68.10
N HIS A 745 43.94 11.99 -68.45
CA HIS A 745 43.18 12.37 -69.66
C HIS A 745 44.03 12.98 -70.78
N SER A 746 45.17 13.61 -70.49
CA SER A 746 46.08 14.15 -71.53
C SER A 746 47.31 13.27 -71.80
N GLY A 747 47.62 12.31 -70.92
CA GLY A 747 48.74 11.37 -71.10
C GLY A 747 50.13 11.98 -70.91
N ILE A 748 50.23 13.24 -70.47
CA ILE A 748 51.50 13.94 -70.26
C ILE A 748 52.06 13.54 -68.88
N GLU A 749 53.29 13.03 -68.86
CA GLU A 749 54.07 12.75 -67.65
C GLU A 749 55.10 13.87 -67.41
N HIS A 750 54.92 14.64 -66.34
CA HIS A 750 55.94 15.59 -65.88
C HIS A 750 56.58 15.06 -64.60
N ARG A 751 57.89 14.81 -64.64
CA ARG A 751 58.70 14.61 -63.44
C ARG A 751 59.13 15.98 -62.95
N ILE A 752 58.73 16.34 -61.74
CA ILE A 752 59.21 17.54 -61.07
C ILE A 752 60.17 17.09 -59.96
N ASP A 753 61.45 17.36 -60.16
CA ASP A 753 62.46 17.21 -59.10
C ASP A 753 62.40 18.47 -58.22
N VAL A 754 61.98 18.32 -56.97
CA VAL A 754 61.87 19.43 -56.02
C VAL A 754 63.28 19.73 -55.47
N THR A 755 63.95 20.75 -56.01
CA THR A 755 65.37 21.07 -55.70
C THR A 755 65.60 22.13 -54.62
N ASP A 756 64.58 22.57 -53.88
CA ASP A 756 64.78 23.53 -52.79
C ASP A 756 64.88 22.83 -51.42
N GLU A 757 65.80 23.34 -50.59
CA GLU A 757 66.09 22.85 -49.23
C GLU A 757 64.80 22.70 -48.43
N TRP A 758 64.35 21.46 -48.25
CA TRP A 758 63.28 21.15 -47.34
C TRP A 758 63.72 21.52 -45.92
N MET A 759 63.16 22.60 -45.39
CA MET A 759 63.09 22.78 -43.94
C MET A 759 62.31 21.60 -43.37
N PRO A 760 62.83 20.86 -42.37
CA PRO A 760 62.01 19.89 -41.65
C PRO A 760 60.82 20.64 -41.05
N LEU A 761 59.64 20.44 -41.65
CA LEU A 761 58.39 21.04 -41.23
C LEU A 761 58.01 20.57 -39.82
N PRO A 762 57.22 21.38 -39.09
CA PRO A 762 57.05 21.26 -37.65
C PRO A 762 56.48 19.89 -37.31
N ILE A 763 56.96 19.34 -36.21
CA ILE A 763 56.50 18.07 -35.67
C ILE A 763 54.96 18.09 -35.59
N GLU A 764 54.27 17.30 -36.41
CA GLU A 764 52.80 17.26 -36.44
C GLU A 764 52.24 16.66 -35.14
N SER A 765 52.97 15.74 -34.51
CA SER A 765 52.62 15.21 -33.20
C SER A 765 53.83 14.66 -32.44
N VAL A 766 53.92 14.98 -31.13
CA VAL A 766 54.84 14.35 -30.17
C VAL A 766 54.03 13.54 -29.17
N VAL A 767 54.16 12.22 -29.20
CA VAL A 767 53.48 11.35 -28.22
C VAL A 767 54.51 10.70 -27.31
N PRO A 768 54.51 10.98 -25.98
CA PRO A 768 55.46 10.35 -25.06
C PRO A 768 55.28 8.82 -25.03
N ALA A 769 56.39 8.09 -25.00
CA ALA A 769 56.42 6.64 -25.18
C ALA A 769 55.66 5.87 -24.09
N GLU A 770 55.57 6.43 -22.87
CA GLU A 770 54.80 5.87 -21.76
C GLU A 770 53.30 5.78 -22.04
N PHE A 771 52.81 6.45 -23.08
CA PHE A 771 51.40 6.52 -23.44
C PHE A 771 51.03 5.73 -24.69
N LEU A 772 52.03 5.22 -25.43
CA LEU A 772 51.85 4.37 -26.61
C LEU A 772 51.39 2.97 -26.18
N SER A 773 50.09 2.69 -26.23
CA SER A 773 49.59 1.30 -26.22
C SER A 773 49.29 0.86 -27.66
N PRO A 774 49.33 -0.45 -28.00
CA PRO A 774 49.13 -0.93 -29.37
C PRO A 774 47.73 -0.70 -29.95
N ARG A 775 46.80 -0.13 -29.18
CA ARG A 775 45.45 0.21 -29.64
C ARG A 775 45.24 1.70 -29.52
N ASP A 776 44.87 2.32 -30.65
CA ASP A 776 44.58 3.73 -30.82
C ASP A 776 43.69 4.26 -29.69
N THR A 777 44.26 5.17 -28.90
CA THR A 777 43.52 5.96 -27.91
C THR A 777 43.99 7.39 -28.01
N GLY A 778 43.09 8.29 -28.43
CA GLY A 778 43.35 9.73 -28.47
C GLY A 778 43.71 10.30 -27.10
N PHE A 779 44.22 11.53 -27.11
CA PHE A 779 44.67 12.24 -25.91
C PHE A 779 43.85 13.52 -25.73
N GLU A 780 43.64 13.89 -24.47
CA GLU A 780 43.09 15.20 -24.11
C GLU A 780 44.26 16.06 -23.61
N VAL A 781 44.48 17.19 -24.28
CA VAL A 781 45.43 18.22 -23.85
C VAL A 781 44.63 19.35 -23.24
N ARG A 782 44.90 19.67 -21.97
CA ARG A 782 44.22 20.75 -21.26
C ARG A 782 45.22 21.80 -20.81
N ILE A 783 44.84 23.06 -20.99
CA ILE A 783 45.57 24.21 -20.45
C ILE A 783 45.03 24.48 -19.04
N ASP A 784 45.91 24.45 -18.04
CA ASP A 784 45.58 24.77 -16.64
C ASP A 784 46.59 25.80 -16.11
N GLY A 785 46.17 27.07 -16.16
CA GLY A 785 47.02 28.21 -15.84
C GLY A 785 48.26 28.27 -16.72
N GLU A 786 49.44 28.32 -16.10
CA GLU A 786 50.73 28.33 -16.80
C GLU A 786 51.22 26.93 -17.19
N PHE A 787 50.37 25.90 -17.23
CA PHE A 787 50.80 24.54 -17.55
C PHE A 787 49.94 23.87 -18.64
N LEU A 788 50.58 23.03 -19.45
CA LEU A 788 49.95 22.04 -20.33
C LEU A 788 49.88 20.69 -19.63
N LEU A 789 48.70 20.10 -19.62
CA LEU A 789 48.39 18.81 -19.02
C LEU A 789 48.10 17.80 -20.12
N PHE A 790 48.83 16.69 -20.12
CA PHE A 790 48.60 15.58 -21.05
C PHE A 790 47.88 14.45 -20.33
N ARG A 791 46.70 14.08 -20.83
CA ARG A 791 45.88 13.01 -20.27
C ARG A 791 45.53 11.97 -21.33
N LYS A 792 45.71 10.69 -20.97
CA LYS A 792 45.26 9.56 -21.81
C LYS A 792 43.73 9.47 -21.77
N ALA A 793 43.05 9.59 -22.91
CA ALA A 793 41.60 9.40 -22.95
C ALA A 793 41.31 7.90 -22.97
N HIS A 794 40.99 7.31 -21.82
CA HIS A 794 40.46 5.95 -21.77
C HIS A 794 38.94 5.98 -21.76
N ALA A 795 38.33 5.21 -22.67
CA ALA A 795 36.89 5.06 -22.78
C ALA A 795 36.33 4.49 -21.46
N ARG A 796 35.53 5.31 -20.76
CA ARG A 796 34.55 4.94 -19.72
C ARG A 796 35.00 3.88 -18.70
N THR A 797 35.69 4.25 -17.60
CA THR A 797 35.39 3.81 -16.20
C THR A 797 36.41 4.32 -15.16
N LYS A 798 35.89 4.62 -13.95
CA LYS A 798 36.50 4.87 -12.61
C LYS A 798 37.89 5.56 -12.50
N LEU A 799 37.87 6.77 -11.91
CA LEU A 799 39.02 7.53 -11.42
C LEU A 799 39.69 6.86 -10.20
N SER A 800 40.73 6.07 -10.40
CA SER A 800 41.78 5.88 -9.38
C SER A 800 43.07 5.41 -10.03
N GLY A 801 44.04 6.32 -10.16
CA GLY A 801 45.38 6.06 -10.69
C GLY A 801 45.61 6.60 -12.10
N MET A 802 45.60 7.92 -12.29
CA MET A 802 46.03 8.55 -13.55
C MET A 802 47.33 9.33 -13.34
N LYS A 803 48.30 9.10 -14.24
CA LYS A 803 49.58 9.81 -14.31
C LYS A 803 49.39 11.04 -15.19
N GLU A 804 49.53 12.23 -14.62
CA GLU A 804 49.40 13.51 -15.31
C GLU A 804 50.79 14.13 -15.48
N ILE A 805 51.17 14.49 -16.72
CA ILE A 805 52.42 15.22 -16.97
C ILE A 805 52.09 16.71 -17.08
N ARG A 806 52.65 17.50 -16.16
CA ARG A 806 52.58 18.97 -16.12
C ARG A 806 53.81 19.58 -16.78
N LEU A 807 53.60 20.37 -17.83
CA LEU A 807 54.67 21.14 -18.47
C LEU A 807 54.36 22.64 -18.46
N PRO A 808 55.28 23.50 -17.99
CA PRO A 808 55.03 24.94 -17.96
C PRO A 808 54.97 25.55 -19.38
N MET A 809 53.94 26.34 -19.63
CA MET A 809 53.73 27.17 -20.82
C MET A 809 54.86 28.20 -20.95
N GLY A 810 55.37 28.38 -22.16
CA GLY A 810 56.35 29.44 -22.45
C GLY A 810 57.83 29.09 -22.27
N LYS A 811 58.18 27.86 -21.84
CA LYS A 811 59.58 27.38 -21.81
C LYS A 811 59.77 26.14 -22.70
N SER A 812 60.93 26.05 -23.34
CA SER A 812 61.42 24.83 -24.01
C SER A 812 61.76 23.76 -22.96
N GLY A 813 61.34 22.51 -23.16
CA GLY A 813 61.52 21.42 -22.19
C GLY A 813 61.71 20.04 -22.82
N ARG A 814 62.40 19.14 -22.14
CA ARG A 814 62.57 17.74 -22.58
C ARG A 814 61.34 16.91 -22.22
N LEU A 815 60.71 16.27 -23.22
CA LEU A 815 59.52 15.43 -23.09
C LEU A 815 59.84 13.97 -22.77
N GLY A 816 61.10 13.55 -22.89
CA GLY A 816 61.51 12.16 -22.70
C GLY A 816 61.42 11.35 -24.01
N PRO A 817 61.44 10.00 -23.95
CA PRO A 817 61.29 9.17 -25.14
C PRO A 817 59.87 9.35 -25.70
N ALA A 818 59.75 9.64 -27.00
CA ALA A 818 58.49 9.92 -27.69
C ALA A 818 58.54 9.44 -29.15
N ARG A 819 57.38 9.21 -29.75
CA ARG A 819 57.29 8.99 -31.21
C ARG A 819 56.96 10.33 -31.86
N VAL A 820 57.77 10.68 -32.86
CA VAL A 820 57.60 11.89 -33.68
C VAL A 820 57.15 11.42 -35.06
N SER A 821 56.02 11.94 -35.53
CA SER A 821 55.52 11.73 -36.89
C SER A 821 55.50 13.07 -37.63
N SER A 822 55.97 13.06 -38.86
CA SER A 822 55.92 14.20 -39.77
C SER A 822 55.55 13.74 -41.17
N ARG A 823 54.44 14.24 -41.72
CA ARG A 823 54.06 14.06 -43.12
C ARG A 823 54.29 15.34 -43.92
N PRO A 824 54.66 15.25 -45.19
CA PRO A 824 54.73 16.40 -46.08
C PRO A 824 53.32 16.85 -46.47
N LEU A 825 53.09 18.16 -46.43
CA LEU A 825 51.86 18.82 -46.87
C LEU A 825 52.07 19.34 -48.30
N VAL A 826 51.06 19.12 -49.16
CA VAL A 826 51.00 19.72 -50.50
C VAL A 826 49.79 20.63 -50.55
N GLU A 827 49.97 21.85 -51.06
CA GLU A 827 48.90 22.81 -51.23
C GLU A 827 48.33 22.70 -52.66
N ALA A 828 47.02 22.45 -52.77
CA ALA A 828 46.32 22.45 -54.05
C ALA A 828 45.33 23.61 -54.12
N THR A 829 45.45 24.42 -55.18
CA THR A 829 44.58 25.55 -55.49
C THR A 829 43.65 25.22 -56.65
N LEU A 830 42.35 25.43 -56.45
CA LEU A 830 41.31 25.35 -57.45
C LEU A 830 40.80 26.75 -57.75
N GLU A 831 40.69 27.07 -59.03
CA GLU A 831 39.92 28.22 -59.47
C GLU A 831 38.69 27.77 -60.26
N VAL A 832 37.53 28.24 -59.81
CA VAL A 832 36.24 27.98 -60.45
C VAL A 832 35.74 29.26 -61.08
N ARG A 833 35.42 29.20 -62.37
CA ARG A 833 34.79 30.28 -63.11
C ARG A 833 33.36 29.88 -63.41
N ASN A 834 32.39 30.74 -63.13
CA ASN A 834 31.01 30.48 -63.54
C ASN A 834 30.73 30.98 -64.97
N ALA A 835 29.55 30.66 -65.50
CA ALA A 835 29.10 31.09 -66.82
C ALA A 835 29.05 32.62 -67.00
N PHE A 836 29.06 33.39 -65.91
CA PHE A 836 29.07 34.86 -65.91
C PHE A 836 30.50 35.45 -65.89
N GLY A 837 31.54 34.61 -65.90
CA GLY A 837 32.95 35.02 -65.91
C GLY A 837 33.53 35.35 -64.54
N ASN A 838 32.75 35.27 -63.47
CA ASN A 838 33.24 35.47 -62.10
C ASN A 838 34.12 34.29 -61.71
N THR A 839 35.30 34.55 -61.17
CA THR A 839 36.20 33.51 -60.65
C THR A 839 36.25 33.53 -59.14
N ARG A 840 36.36 32.34 -58.56
CA ARG A 840 36.68 32.17 -57.14
C ARG A 840 37.75 31.11 -56.98
N ARG A 841 38.73 31.42 -56.14
CA ARG A 841 39.78 30.49 -55.76
C ARG A 841 39.47 29.86 -54.42
N ALA A 842 39.74 28.58 -54.31
CA ALA A 842 39.84 27.88 -53.05
C ALA A 842 41.16 27.13 -53.04
N THR A 843 41.84 27.19 -51.91
CA THR A 843 43.08 26.46 -51.72
C THR A 843 42.91 25.53 -50.54
N LYS A 844 43.51 24.34 -50.65
CA LYS A 844 43.42 23.30 -49.64
C LYS A 844 44.76 22.62 -49.49
N GLU A 845 45.25 22.60 -48.26
CA GLU A 845 46.39 21.79 -47.87
C GLU A 845 45.97 20.32 -47.75
N ILE A 846 46.78 19.45 -48.34
CA ILE A 846 46.56 18.01 -48.44
C ILE A 846 47.79 17.33 -47.86
N ALA A 847 47.61 16.63 -46.72
CA ALA A 847 48.67 15.84 -46.12
C ALA A 847 48.86 14.54 -46.90
N LEU A 848 50.06 14.27 -47.39
CA LEU A 848 50.35 13.05 -48.14
C LEU A 848 50.39 11.82 -47.20
N PRO A 849 50.03 10.62 -47.69
CA PRO A 849 49.88 9.44 -46.84
C PRO A 849 51.22 8.81 -46.39
N PHE A 850 52.37 9.30 -46.86
CA PHE A 850 53.72 8.81 -46.53
C PHE A 850 54.52 9.86 -45.73
N GLY A 851 55.26 9.45 -44.69
CA GLY A 851 56.00 10.36 -43.80
C GLY A 851 56.99 9.64 -42.89
N PHE A 852 57.83 10.40 -42.18
CA PHE A 852 58.86 9.86 -41.28
C PHE A 852 58.28 9.60 -39.88
N GLU A 853 58.41 8.37 -39.40
CA GLU A 853 58.10 8.00 -38.02
C GLU A 853 59.32 7.41 -37.34
N ALA A 854 59.82 8.07 -36.28
CA ALA A 854 60.93 7.55 -35.50
C ALA A 854 60.68 7.62 -33.98
N PRO A 855 61.05 6.58 -33.22
CA PRO A 855 61.18 6.68 -31.78
C PRO A 855 62.44 7.47 -31.44
N THR A 856 62.28 8.61 -30.77
CA THR A 856 63.40 9.48 -30.39
C THR A 856 63.18 10.10 -29.01
N HIS A 857 64.24 10.61 -28.37
CA HIS A 857 64.07 11.49 -27.21
C HIS A 857 63.62 12.87 -27.72
N ALA A 858 62.34 13.21 -27.53
CA ALA A 858 61.82 14.48 -27.98
C ALA A 858 62.10 15.58 -26.95
N SER A 859 62.54 16.74 -27.45
CA SER A 859 62.59 17.99 -26.69
C SER A 859 61.85 19.06 -27.46
N LEU A 860 61.01 19.83 -26.76
CA LEU A 860 60.41 21.04 -27.31
C LEU A 860 61.53 22.09 -27.45
N THR A 861 61.94 22.37 -28.68
CA THR A 861 62.91 23.43 -29.00
C THR A 861 62.27 24.81 -29.06
N ARG A 862 60.93 24.87 -29.12
CA ARG A 862 60.11 26.08 -29.07
C ARG A 862 59.17 26.07 -27.86
N PRO A 863 58.74 27.24 -27.36
CA PRO A 863 57.87 27.32 -26.18
C PRO A 863 56.53 26.60 -26.44
N ALA A 864 56.06 25.87 -25.44
CA ALA A 864 55.00 24.88 -25.61
C ALA A 864 53.64 25.42 -26.12
N HIS A 865 53.40 26.73 -26.06
CA HIS A 865 52.18 27.35 -26.62
C HIS A 865 52.17 27.41 -28.16
N GLU A 866 53.34 27.34 -28.81
CA GLU A 866 53.42 27.31 -30.28
C GLU A 866 53.16 25.93 -30.88
N VAL A 867 53.31 24.85 -30.10
CA VAL A 867 53.19 23.47 -30.59
C VAL A 867 51.74 22.96 -30.60
N VAL A 868 50.83 23.62 -29.88
CA VAL A 868 49.42 23.23 -29.78
C VAL A 868 48.53 24.01 -30.77
N ARG A 869 49.11 24.89 -31.59
CA ARG A 869 48.37 25.74 -32.53
C ARG A 869 48.30 25.15 -33.92
#